data_AF-A0A8C4H7T4-F1
#
_entry.id   AF-A0A8C4H7T4-F1
#
_cell.length_a   1.000
_cell.length_b   1.000
_cell.length_c   1.000
_cell.angle_alpha   90.00
_cell.angle_beta   90.00
_cell.angle_gamma   90.00
#
_symmetry.space_group_name_H-M   'P 1'
#
loop_
_entity.id
_entity.type
_entity.pdbx_description
1 polymer ?
#
loop_
_entity_poly.entity_id
_entity_poly.type
_entity_poly.pdbx_seq_one_letter_code
_entity_poly.pdbx_strand_id
1 'polypeptide(L)'
;MWSMATCHIPDGAVTMECRDRYFTIAVDLSFAEKEPNFEAVDETGVYPITVKYAATCGYSTNLLPLLGRMELRASYFSCHTDNTDDEVFTFNFNLNAMHGGEDITYALNKTCSPTLPWSPREVTCEVNYMEVSVRSDMACPTGTKQDDWDAVVQMAYISATSDWQVLLHRDGEQLMPMNLSEAHKQGYAFDLTDGRLVFRTPYGQPDSLSTTVNGVPVEVIHAALFSRQNWVVLMVDLVAACSMYEGSYDESGYMMWETPEELHLLMSGLHETQINVGVNGELVEQPVAEERGYIVEKHNTTVQISIPYNAEGGYRKSLVSGDLYEFYVFDLYVEQISVDEDHVDTRLRFHRTLATPLLPRPVFSLNRTVLEDRTFTVYLGDVPEDVELAAVHLNGHKYMLPFNNTSSQTITKVVHPNNTHGYTLKVPFDDPVVVQKFSKEQAVLQYKLDVNYTMTILPENEPYYHLESVEALFTDVSPPTFQAVCSESGIRFKLDHRSFDYMWDISVGSDLLTSELAAQHGYILSNNSQSLLLDVPLFTHGYKYKDVTLKGFFGTFEILVRDHDTSEVQSSTVKTCPFTATELILCSTDGRMTVVADLSLAIPSGGVPARTNLVDKYCGPKEADDTKALFSFPLNGCGSTVKLGKEYVTYENEIFFSRKLNALKNPADSSNDIDKVMVQCTYPLAGLYRLFSVYKFESDTAGIGRIVRSARSAEGLQSSTTKPPAVLQTAVPATRLTPRPVSIKPGYRPPAQYIRVSSFLNQFNKGARGSPQAKVTPYIGL
;
A
#
# COMPACT_ATOMS: atom_id res chain seq x y z
N MET A 1 47.24 41.98 -3.86
CA MET A 1 46.49 41.75 -2.61
C MET A 1 45.20 41.05 -2.97
N TRP A 2 45.23 39.72 -3.02
CA TRP A 2 43.99 38.93 -3.06
C TRP A 2 43.63 38.66 -1.60
N SER A 3 42.44 39.08 -1.20
CA SER A 3 41.91 38.76 0.13
C SER A 3 41.72 37.25 0.21
N MET A 4 42.42 36.59 1.14
CA MET A 4 42.02 35.27 1.58
C MET A 4 40.59 35.38 2.09
N ALA A 5 39.64 34.82 1.34
CA ALA A 5 38.31 34.59 1.86
C ALA A 5 38.48 33.54 2.97
N THR A 6 38.35 33.96 4.22
CA THR A 6 38.21 33.04 5.35
C THR A 6 36.90 32.28 5.15
N CYS A 7 36.98 31.05 4.64
CA CYS A 7 35.86 30.13 4.67
C CYS A 7 35.51 29.88 6.14
N HIS A 8 34.29 30.27 6.52
CA HIS A 8 33.79 30.09 7.87
C HIS A 8 33.24 28.66 7.99
N ILE A 9 33.65 27.93 9.03
CA ILE A 9 33.02 26.64 9.38
C ILE A 9 31.56 26.93 9.79
N PRO A 10 30.54 26.27 9.21
CA PRO A 10 29.16 26.42 9.64
C PRO A 10 29.01 26.19 11.15
N ASP A 11 28.20 27.01 11.82
CA ASP A 11 27.95 26.88 13.25
C ASP A 11 27.44 25.46 13.57
N GLY A 12 28.14 24.75 14.47
CA GLY A 12 27.81 23.39 14.89
C GLY A 12 28.47 22.25 14.09
N ALA A 13 29.14 22.53 12.97
CA ALA A 13 29.81 21.49 12.18
C ALA A 13 31.09 20.93 12.84
N VAL A 14 31.74 21.74 13.69
CA VAL A 14 32.92 21.34 14.47
C VAL A 14 32.71 21.76 15.91
N THR A 15 32.85 20.82 16.84
CA THR A 15 32.81 21.05 18.27
C THR A 15 34.15 20.68 18.89
N MET A 16 34.70 21.59 19.71
CA MET A 16 35.96 21.39 20.41
C MET A 16 35.70 21.46 21.91
N GLU A 17 36.16 20.49 22.68
CA GLU A 17 35.86 20.41 24.11
C GLU A 17 37.08 19.96 24.92
N CYS A 18 37.36 20.70 26.01
CA CYS A 18 38.34 20.29 27.01
C CYS A 18 37.62 19.39 28.01
N ARG A 19 37.94 18.10 28.01
CA ARG A 19 37.50 17.17 29.06
C ARG A 19 38.60 17.11 30.14
N ASP A 20 38.32 16.48 31.27
CA ASP A 20 39.22 16.52 32.45
C ASP A 20 40.65 16.01 32.14
N ARG A 21 40.82 15.04 31.25
CA ARG A 21 42.13 14.41 30.94
C ARG A 21 42.45 14.21 29.46
N TYR A 22 41.57 14.63 28.56
CA TYR A 22 41.83 14.68 27.12
C TYR A 22 41.10 15.87 26.47
N PHE A 23 41.63 16.32 25.34
CA PHE A 23 40.95 17.26 24.46
C PHE A 23 40.25 16.50 23.35
N THR A 24 39.05 16.93 22.94
CA THR A 24 38.33 16.30 21.83
C THR A 24 37.86 17.31 20.79
N ILE A 25 37.94 16.91 19.52
CA ILE A 25 37.31 17.57 18.37
C ILE A 25 36.33 16.59 17.76
N ALA A 26 35.07 16.98 17.63
CA ALA A 26 34.07 16.26 16.87
C ALA A 26 33.66 17.06 15.62
N VAL A 27 33.55 16.37 14.50
CA VAL A 27 33.24 16.93 13.19
C VAL A 27 32.05 16.19 12.59
N ASP A 28 31.04 16.93 12.16
CA ASP A 28 29.93 16.39 11.36
C ASP A 28 30.42 16.12 9.94
N LEU A 29 30.35 14.88 9.48
CA LEU A 29 30.82 14.47 8.16
C LEU A 29 29.99 15.07 7.03
N SER A 30 28.76 15.53 7.28
CA SER A 30 27.95 16.25 6.28
C SER A 30 28.58 17.58 5.85
N PHE A 31 29.54 18.08 6.64
CA PHE A 31 30.33 19.27 6.33
C PHE A 31 31.28 19.09 5.13
N ALA A 32 31.71 17.86 4.84
CA ALA A 32 32.76 17.57 3.87
C ALA A 32 32.29 16.60 2.76
N GLU A 33 32.70 16.85 1.51
CA GLU A 33 32.39 15.95 0.38
C GLU A 33 33.16 14.62 0.45
N LYS A 34 34.25 14.60 1.22
CA LYS A 34 35.09 13.44 1.49
C LYS A 34 35.47 13.40 2.95
N GLU A 35 35.95 12.25 3.41
CA GLU A 35 36.49 12.06 4.75
C GLU A 35 37.55 13.13 5.06
N PRO A 36 37.31 13.98 6.07
CA PRO A 36 38.28 14.98 6.47
C PRO A 36 39.46 14.32 7.20
N ASN A 37 40.58 15.05 7.29
CA ASN A 37 41.74 14.61 8.07
C ASN A 37 42.28 15.73 8.95
N PHE A 38 43.02 15.34 9.98
CA PHE A 38 43.62 16.26 10.94
C PHE A 38 45.14 16.32 10.78
N GLU A 39 45.69 17.51 10.99
CA GLU A 39 47.11 17.73 11.20
C GLU A 39 47.31 18.44 12.54
N ALA A 40 48.33 18.06 13.28
CA ALA A 40 48.77 18.79 14.47
C ALA A 40 49.76 19.90 14.07
N VAL A 41 49.72 21.02 14.77
CA VAL A 41 50.54 22.20 14.46
C VAL A 41 51.29 22.65 15.70
N ASP A 42 52.59 22.88 15.57
CA ASP A 42 53.42 23.48 16.61
C ASP A 42 54.41 24.50 16.02
N GLU A 43 55.35 24.98 16.83
CA GLU A 43 56.39 25.93 16.38
C GLU A 43 57.34 25.34 15.32
N THR A 44 57.45 24.01 15.26
CA THR A 44 58.37 23.28 14.40
C THR A 44 57.77 22.88 13.07
N GLY A 45 56.44 22.80 12.96
CA GLY A 45 55.77 22.61 11.68
C GLY A 45 54.32 22.10 11.78
N VAL A 46 53.91 21.43 10.70
CA VAL A 46 52.57 20.83 10.53
C VAL A 46 52.75 19.33 10.29
N TYR A 47 52.00 18.52 11.05
CA TYR A 47 52.21 17.08 11.16
C TYR A 47 50.90 16.31 10.89
N PRO A 48 50.82 15.51 9.82
CA PRO A 48 49.61 14.75 9.53
C PRO A 48 49.37 13.65 10.57
N ILE A 49 48.16 13.62 11.14
CA ILE A 49 47.76 12.62 12.14
C ILE A 49 47.36 11.32 11.41
N THR A 50 48.37 10.54 11.03
CA THR A 50 48.17 9.19 10.47
C THR A 50 47.90 8.17 11.57
N VAL A 51 47.29 7.03 11.26
CA VAL A 51 46.97 5.97 12.25
C VAL A 51 48.18 5.59 13.11
N LYS A 52 49.35 5.38 12.49
CA LYS A 52 50.58 5.01 13.22
C LYS A 52 51.12 6.17 14.05
N TYR A 53 51.13 7.38 13.48
CA TYR A 53 51.64 8.57 14.17
C TYR A 53 50.77 8.96 15.35
N ALA A 54 49.45 8.82 15.20
CA ALA A 54 48.46 9.12 16.22
C ALA A 54 48.75 8.36 17.52
N ALA A 55 48.94 7.04 17.44
CA ALA A 55 49.19 6.21 18.61
C ALA A 55 50.51 6.55 19.32
N THR A 56 51.59 6.85 18.58
CA THR A 56 52.88 7.25 19.17
C THR A 56 52.83 8.64 19.79
N CYS A 57 51.99 9.54 19.25
CA CYS A 57 51.92 10.94 19.68
C CYS A 57 50.72 11.31 20.56
N GLY A 58 49.92 10.34 21.00
CA GLY A 58 48.84 10.59 21.96
C GLY A 58 47.57 11.14 21.31
N TYR A 59 47.27 10.66 20.11
CA TYR A 59 46.05 10.98 19.38
C TYR A 59 45.28 9.70 19.06
N SER A 60 43.95 9.79 19.06
CA SER A 60 43.07 8.76 18.54
C SER A 60 42.02 9.38 17.64
N THR A 61 41.91 8.87 16.41
CA THR A 61 40.88 9.28 15.46
C THR A 61 39.85 8.17 15.33
N ASN A 62 38.59 8.46 15.65
CA ASN A 62 37.48 7.53 15.46
C ASN A 62 36.59 8.05 14.33
N LEU A 63 36.49 7.28 13.24
CA LEU A 63 35.58 7.56 12.14
C LEU A 63 34.33 6.71 12.36
N LEU A 64 33.17 7.36 12.46
CA LEU A 64 31.88 6.70 12.61
C LEU A 64 31.01 7.07 11.40
N PRO A 65 31.27 6.49 10.20
CA PRO A 65 30.60 6.89 8.96
C PRO A 65 29.09 6.78 9.06
N LEU A 66 28.63 5.72 9.72
CA LEU A 66 27.21 5.43 9.91
C LEU A 66 26.51 6.46 10.82
N LEU A 67 27.25 7.13 11.70
CA LEU A 67 26.75 8.21 12.54
C LEU A 67 26.99 9.60 11.92
N GLY A 68 27.60 9.65 10.73
CA GLY A 68 27.96 10.91 10.08
C GLY A 68 28.93 11.75 10.92
N ARG A 69 29.81 11.14 11.72
CA ARG A 69 30.68 11.85 12.66
C ARG A 69 32.11 11.33 12.62
N MET A 70 33.07 12.24 12.78
CA MET A 70 34.47 11.93 13.02
C MET A 70 34.92 12.60 14.31
N GLU A 71 35.69 11.88 15.12
CA GLU A 71 36.24 12.40 16.37
C GLU A 71 37.75 12.26 16.42
N LEU A 72 38.41 13.29 16.95
CA LEU A 72 39.81 13.26 17.34
C LEU A 72 39.87 13.47 18.86
N ARG A 73 40.43 12.52 19.60
CA ARG A 73 40.88 12.74 20.99
C ARG A 73 42.38 12.93 21.02
N ALA A 74 42.83 13.87 21.84
CA ALA A 74 44.22 14.18 22.08
C ALA A 74 44.52 14.12 23.58
N SER A 75 45.58 13.40 23.96
CA SER A 75 46.16 13.51 25.30
C SER A 75 46.63 14.95 25.53
N TYR A 76 46.50 15.43 26.77
CA TYR A 76 47.12 16.67 27.22
C TYR A 76 48.66 16.62 27.10
N PHE A 77 49.24 15.42 27.10
CA PHE A 77 50.67 15.20 26.87
C PHE A 77 51.00 14.76 25.43
N SER A 78 50.15 15.08 24.46
CA SER A 78 50.39 14.74 23.05
C SER A 78 51.56 15.55 22.46
N CYS A 79 52.26 14.99 21.46
CA CYS A 79 53.56 15.50 20.96
C CYS A 79 53.62 16.99 20.60
N HIS A 80 52.51 17.59 20.18
CA HIS A 80 52.45 18.95 19.64
C HIS A 80 51.63 19.90 20.51
N THR A 81 51.32 19.48 21.74
CA THR A 81 50.63 20.33 22.70
C THR A 81 51.65 21.22 23.38
N ASP A 82 51.39 22.53 23.35
CA ASP A 82 52.15 23.46 24.17
C ASP A 82 51.68 23.33 25.63
N ASN A 83 52.59 22.92 26.51
CA ASN A 83 52.34 22.62 27.90
C ASN A 83 53.11 23.59 28.79
N THR A 84 52.39 24.31 29.64
CA THR A 84 52.96 25.18 30.68
C THR A 84 52.65 24.59 32.06
N ASP A 85 53.69 24.15 32.76
CA ASP A 85 53.65 23.67 34.16
C ASP A 85 52.65 22.52 34.44
N ASP A 86 52.26 21.74 33.42
CA ASP A 86 51.19 20.74 33.51
C ASP A 86 49.82 21.32 33.96
N GLU A 87 49.62 22.64 33.82
CA GLU A 87 48.40 23.35 34.24
C GLU A 87 47.64 23.95 33.05
N VAL A 88 48.36 24.36 32.01
CA VAL A 88 47.79 25.03 30.83
C VAL A 88 48.31 24.36 29.57
N PHE A 89 47.38 23.93 28.73
CA PHE A 89 47.67 23.16 27.53
C PHE A 89 47.02 23.80 26.32
N THR A 90 47.81 24.17 25.33
CA THR A 90 47.32 24.78 24.10
C THR A 90 47.47 23.80 22.94
N PHE A 91 46.32 23.45 22.36
CA PHE A 91 46.21 22.57 21.22
C PHE A 91 46.02 23.38 19.95
N ASN A 92 46.79 23.05 18.91
CA ASN A 92 46.65 23.64 17.58
C ASN A 92 46.56 22.52 16.53
N PHE A 93 45.50 22.55 15.74
CA PHE A 93 45.23 21.58 14.70
C PHE A 93 44.80 22.26 13.40
N ASN A 94 45.05 21.60 12.28
CA ASN A 94 44.40 21.88 11.01
C ASN A 94 43.38 20.77 10.73
N LEU A 95 42.17 21.15 10.36
CA LEU A 95 41.17 20.26 9.78
C LEU A 95 41.18 20.48 8.26
N ASN A 96 41.55 19.45 7.50
CA ASN A 96 41.49 19.47 6.05
C ASN A 96 40.20 18.80 5.58
N ALA A 97 39.36 19.53 4.86
CA ALA A 97 38.08 19.04 4.34
C ALA A 97 37.88 19.48 2.90
N MET A 98 37.26 18.63 2.09
CA MET A 98 36.94 18.92 0.69
C MET A 98 35.58 19.61 0.59
N HIS A 99 35.54 20.79 -0.04
CA HIS A 99 34.32 21.56 -0.26
C HIS A 99 34.30 22.19 -1.65
N GLY A 100 33.25 21.93 -2.45
CA GLY A 100 33.15 22.44 -3.81
C GLY A 100 34.25 21.91 -4.75
N GLY A 101 34.79 20.71 -4.47
CA GLY A 101 35.93 20.13 -5.18
C GLY A 101 37.30 20.74 -4.87
N GLU A 102 37.41 21.67 -3.90
CA GLU A 102 38.68 22.22 -3.41
C GLU A 102 38.99 21.71 -1.99
N ASP A 103 40.26 21.43 -1.71
CA ASP A 103 40.72 21.10 -0.35
C ASP A 103 40.90 22.39 0.45
N ILE A 104 40.13 22.52 1.53
CA ILE A 104 40.15 23.69 2.43
C ILE A 104 40.72 23.27 3.78
N THR A 105 41.68 24.04 4.29
CA THR A 105 42.28 23.85 5.61
C THR A 105 41.70 24.85 6.60
N TYR A 106 41.18 24.35 7.72
CA TYR A 106 40.66 25.14 8.82
C TYR A 106 41.58 25.05 10.02
N ALA A 107 42.12 26.18 10.47
CA ALA A 107 42.92 26.25 11.68
C ALA A 107 42.00 26.21 12.91
N LEU A 108 42.25 25.25 13.80
CA LEU A 108 41.53 25.00 15.03
C LEU A 108 42.49 25.14 16.20
N ASN A 109 42.15 25.96 17.19
CA ASN A 109 42.93 26.06 18.41
C ASN A 109 42.04 26.08 19.65
N LYS A 110 42.56 25.52 20.74
CA LYS A 110 41.91 25.61 22.05
C LYS A 110 42.95 25.49 23.15
N THR A 111 42.80 26.33 24.16
CA THR A 111 43.58 26.23 25.40
C THR A 111 42.69 25.60 26.47
N CYS A 112 43.23 24.59 27.15
CA CYS A 112 42.57 23.83 28.20
C CYS A 112 43.35 23.95 29.51
N SER A 113 42.63 24.00 30.62
CA SER A 113 43.20 23.96 31.97
C SER A 113 42.41 22.92 32.78
N PRO A 114 42.99 21.75 33.09
CA PRO A 114 42.31 20.72 33.87
C PRO A 114 41.81 21.26 35.21
N THR A 115 40.60 20.90 35.60
CA THR A 115 39.99 21.39 36.85
C THR A 115 40.44 20.60 38.08
N LEU A 116 40.88 19.36 37.87
CA LEU A 116 41.37 18.48 38.94
C LEU A 116 42.89 18.32 38.83
N PRO A 117 43.63 18.33 39.96
CA PRO A 117 45.06 18.09 39.95
C PRO A 117 45.38 16.70 39.40
N TRP A 118 46.52 16.56 38.74
CA TRP A 118 47.01 15.28 38.26
C TRP A 118 47.26 14.31 39.40
N SER A 119 46.75 13.08 39.28
CA SER A 119 47.12 12.03 40.22
C SER A 119 48.61 11.71 40.09
N PRO A 120 49.27 11.28 41.17
CA PRO A 120 50.69 10.96 41.13
C PRO A 120 51.02 9.94 40.01
N ARG A 121 50.18 8.92 39.80
CA ARG A 121 50.26 8.01 38.65
C ARG A 121 48.93 7.96 37.90
N GLU A 122 48.98 8.11 36.59
CA GLU A 122 47.83 7.97 35.70
C GLU A 122 48.16 7.03 34.54
N VAL A 123 47.23 6.14 34.21
CA VAL A 123 47.34 5.21 33.08
C VAL A 123 46.10 5.40 32.21
N THR A 124 46.30 5.63 30.91
CA THR A 124 45.24 5.80 29.92
C THR A 124 45.33 4.70 28.88
N CYS A 125 44.35 3.81 28.90
CA CYS A 125 44.08 2.81 27.88
C CYS A 125 43.14 3.42 26.83
N GLU A 126 43.70 4.16 25.88
CA GLU A 126 42.95 4.69 24.73
C GLU A 126 42.61 3.54 23.76
N VAL A 127 41.86 3.81 22.69
CA VAL A 127 41.45 2.81 21.69
C VAL A 127 42.62 2.28 20.85
N ASN A 128 43.69 3.06 20.66
CA ASN A 128 44.82 2.72 19.78
C ASN A 128 46.20 2.77 20.46
N TYR A 129 46.31 3.27 21.69
CA TYR A 129 47.56 3.29 22.46
C TYR A 129 47.34 3.15 23.97
N MET A 130 48.44 2.85 24.66
CA MET A 130 48.56 2.89 26.12
C MET A 130 49.49 4.04 26.51
N GLU A 131 49.11 4.83 27.52
CA GLU A 131 49.90 5.94 28.04
C GLU A 131 50.00 5.85 29.56
N VAL A 132 51.21 6.02 30.09
CA VAL A 132 51.51 6.05 31.52
C VAL A 132 52.14 7.40 31.84
N SER A 133 51.58 8.10 32.81
CA SER A 133 52.08 9.39 33.26
C SER A 133 52.36 9.34 34.76
N VAL A 134 53.60 9.60 35.16
CA VAL A 134 54.07 9.51 36.54
C VAL A 134 54.71 10.82 36.96
N ARG A 135 54.42 11.29 38.17
CA ARG A 135 55.04 12.49 38.75
C ARG A 135 56.55 12.28 38.95
N SER A 136 57.35 13.27 38.57
CA SER A 136 58.82 13.17 38.51
C SER A 136 59.52 13.03 39.87
N ASP A 137 58.84 13.34 40.98
CA ASP A 137 59.35 13.28 42.35
C ASP A 137 58.99 11.97 43.08
N MET A 138 58.35 11.00 42.41
CA MET A 138 58.03 9.71 43.01
C MET A 138 59.29 8.92 43.35
N ALA A 139 59.39 8.49 44.61
CA ALA A 139 60.33 7.46 45.01
C ALA A 139 59.86 6.08 44.49
N CYS A 140 60.80 5.22 44.10
CA CYS A 140 60.50 3.88 43.60
C CYS A 140 59.68 3.08 44.64
N PRO A 141 58.59 2.40 44.25
CA PRO A 141 57.89 1.52 45.17
C PRO A 141 58.77 0.33 45.54
N THR A 142 59.00 0.10 46.83
CA THR A 142 59.80 -1.01 47.39
C THR A 142 59.04 -2.35 47.45
N GLY A 143 57.92 -2.50 46.74
CA GLY A 143 56.95 -3.56 47.00
C GLY A 143 56.44 -4.30 45.77
N THR A 144 57.24 -5.15 45.16
CA THR A 144 56.78 -6.24 44.28
C THR A 144 57.74 -7.43 44.44
N LYS A 145 57.26 -8.67 44.18
CA LYS A 145 57.96 -9.93 44.52
C LYS A 145 59.48 -9.86 44.28
N GLN A 146 60.21 -10.06 45.38
CA GLN A 146 61.65 -9.86 45.58
C GLN A 146 62.56 -10.40 44.44
N ASP A 147 62.17 -11.48 43.76
CA ASP A 147 63.12 -12.23 42.93
C ASP A 147 63.28 -11.72 41.48
N ASP A 148 62.27 -11.08 40.87
CA ASP A 148 62.35 -10.56 39.47
C ASP A 148 62.84 -9.11 39.41
N TRP A 149 62.40 -8.27 40.36
CA TRP A 149 62.85 -6.88 40.48
C TRP A 149 64.32 -6.74 40.86
N ASP A 150 64.87 -7.66 41.66
CA ASP A 150 66.29 -7.65 42.02
C ASP A 150 67.19 -7.85 40.78
N ALA A 151 66.75 -8.65 39.79
CA ALA A 151 67.48 -8.84 38.53
C ALA A 151 67.45 -7.60 37.63
N VAL A 152 66.30 -6.92 37.57
CA VAL A 152 66.11 -5.65 36.85
C VAL A 152 66.95 -4.53 37.44
N VAL A 153 66.89 -4.36 38.76
CA VAL A 153 67.68 -3.37 39.50
C VAL A 153 69.18 -3.63 39.32
N GLN A 154 69.62 -4.88 39.37
CA GLN A 154 71.03 -5.21 39.09
C GLN A 154 71.45 -4.91 37.65
N MET A 155 70.64 -5.28 36.64
CA MET A 155 70.95 -5.01 35.24
C MET A 155 70.99 -3.50 34.96
N ALA A 156 70.02 -2.74 35.45
CA ALA A 156 70.00 -1.29 35.36
C ALA A 156 71.23 -0.69 36.05
N TYR A 157 71.60 -1.15 37.26
CA TYR A 157 72.78 -0.66 37.95
C TYR A 157 74.10 -0.99 37.22
N ILE A 158 74.21 -2.14 36.57
CA ILE A 158 75.40 -2.53 35.80
C ILE A 158 75.51 -1.74 34.49
N SER A 159 74.39 -1.50 33.81
CA SER A 159 74.33 -0.88 32.48
C SER A 159 74.11 0.64 32.48
N ALA A 160 73.76 1.23 33.63
CA ALA A 160 73.41 2.64 33.74
C ALA A 160 74.54 3.58 33.33
N THR A 161 74.25 4.37 32.31
CA THR A 161 75.02 5.52 31.88
C THR A 161 74.41 6.81 32.45
N SER A 162 75.09 7.95 32.25
CA SER A 162 74.50 9.25 32.59
C SER A 162 73.30 9.60 31.69
N ASP A 163 73.23 9.02 30.49
CA ASP A 163 72.10 9.18 29.59
C ASP A 163 70.93 8.28 30.03
N TRP A 164 69.70 8.71 29.73
CA TRP A 164 68.49 7.93 29.99
C TRP A 164 68.41 6.68 29.13
N GLN A 165 68.13 5.55 29.77
CA GLN A 165 68.03 4.23 29.15
C GLN A 165 66.69 3.58 29.50
N VAL A 166 66.19 2.77 28.57
CA VAL A 166 64.92 2.06 28.69
C VAL A 166 65.21 0.57 28.70
N LEU A 167 64.61 -0.12 29.66
CA LEU A 167 64.53 -1.58 29.69
C LEU A 167 63.07 -1.98 29.57
N LEU A 168 62.74 -2.78 28.55
CA LEU A 168 61.43 -3.38 28.40
C LEU A 168 61.44 -4.77 29.06
N HIS A 169 60.36 -5.11 29.75
CA HIS A 169 60.22 -6.40 30.41
C HIS A 169 59.27 -7.31 29.66
N ARG A 170 59.70 -8.56 29.49
CA ARG A 170 58.90 -9.64 28.92
C ARG A 170 59.17 -10.91 29.70
N ASP A 171 58.10 -11.57 30.16
CA ASP A 171 58.20 -12.77 31.01
C ASP A 171 59.14 -13.82 30.38
N GLY A 172 60.26 -14.10 31.07
CA GLY A 172 61.25 -15.10 30.66
C GLY A 172 62.29 -14.65 29.63
N GLU A 173 62.23 -13.42 29.11
CA GLU A 173 63.21 -12.85 28.16
C GLU A 173 63.89 -11.61 28.74
N GLN A 174 65.23 -11.67 28.87
CA GLN A 174 66.03 -10.53 29.32
C GLN A 174 66.41 -9.66 28.12
N LEU A 175 65.68 -8.56 27.92
CA LEU A 175 65.95 -7.61 26.85
C LEU A 175 67.14 -6.70 27.18
N MET A 176 67.86 -6.25 26.16
CA MET A 176 68.99 -5.34 26.35
C MET A 176 68.48 -3.90 26.50
N PRO A 177 69.06 -3.10 27.41
CA PRO A 177 68.72 -1.70 27.52
C PRO A 177 69.00 -0.95 26.22
N MET A 178 68.08 -0.07 25.85
CA MET A 178 68.21 0.82 24.68
C MET A 178 68.16 2.28 25.11
N ASN A 179 68.69 3.17 24.27
CA ASN A 179 68.53 4.61 24.49
C ASN A 179 67.15 5.11 24.00
N LEU A 180 66.75 6.31 24.43
CA LEU A 180 65.46 6.90 24.07
C LEU A 180 65.25 7.06 22.55
N SER A 181 66.30 7.37 21.78
CA SER A 181 66.18 7.51 20.32
C SER A 181 65.89 6.18 19.63
N GLU A 182 66.49 5.10 20.12
CA GLU A 182 66.24 3.74 19.64
C GLU A 182 64.85 3.26 20.04
N ALA A 183 64.44 3.50 21.29
CA ALA A 183 63.08 3.22 21.76
C ALA A 183 62.02 3.93 20.89
N HIS A 184 62.22 5.21 20.60
CA HIS A 184 61.32 5.98 19.73
C HIS A 184 61.25 5.41 18.30
N LYS A 185 62.38 4.96 17.72
CA LYS A 185 62.38 4.30 16.40
C LYS A 185 61.61 2.98 16.40
N GLN A 186 61.54 2.30 17.55
CA GLN A 186 60.76 1.08 17.74
C GLN A 186 59.28 1.37 18.10
N GLY A 187 58.89 2.63 18.28
CA GLY A 187 57.52 3.05 18.54
C GLY A 187 57.17 3.25 20.02
N TYR A 188 58.18 3.26 20.90
CA TYR A 188 58.05 3.59 22.31
C TYR A 188 58.42 5.06 22.53
N ALA A 189 57.43 5.89 22.85
CA ALA A 189 57.64 7.31 23.09
C ALA A 189 57.79 7.60 24.58
N PHE A 190 58.75 8.46 24.91
CA PHE A 190 59.02 8.91 26.27
C PHE A 190 59.18 10.43 26.24
N ASP A 191 58.37 11.13 27.02
CA ASP A 191 58.37 12.58 27.11
C ASP A 191 58.56 12.99 28.56
N LEU A 192 59.38 14.01 28.79
CA LEU A 192 59.59 14.62 30.09
C LEU A 192 59.01 16.03 30.07
N THR A 193 58.07 16.28 30.96
CA THR A 193 57.45 17.59 31.20
C THR A 193 58.08 18.25 32.44
N ASP A 194 57.61 19.44 32.82
CA ASP A 194 58.11 20.15 34.00
C ASP A 194 57.89 19.38 35.31
N GLY A 195 56.83 18.57 35.40
CA GLY A 195 56.49 17.82 36.62
C GLY A 195 56.33 16.30 36.44
N ARG A 196 56.38 15.76 35.22
CA ARG A 196 55.99 14.37 34.95
C ARG A 196 56.78 13.69 33.84
N LEU A 197 56.92 12.37 33.98
CA LEU A 197 57.39 11.47 32.94
C LEU A 197 56.19 10.78 32.26
N VAL A 198 56.15 10.81 30.94
CA VAL A 198 55.10 10.19 30.13
C VAL A 198 55.71 9.12 29.25
N PHE A 199 55.12 7.93 29.26
CA PHE A 199 55.45 6.80 28.39
C PHE A 199 54.25 6.43 27.56
N ARG A 200 54.45 6.23 26.25
CA ARG A 200 53.39 5.88 25.31
C ARG A 200 53.82 4.79 24.36
N THR A 201 52.89 3.90 24.05
CA THR A 201 53.09 2.84 23.08
C THR A 201 51.77 2.44 22.40
N PRO A 202 51.76 2.14 21.09
CA PRO A 202 50.60 1.49 20.47
C PRO A 202 50.39 0.08 21.06
N TYR A 203 49.17 -0.43 20.93
CA TYR A 203 48.88 -1.85 21.21
C TYR A 203 49.56 -2.77 20.18
N GLY A 204 49.76 -4.04 20.55
CA GLY A 204 50.31 -5.09 19.69
C GLY A 204 51.81 -5.01 19.45
N GLN A 205 52.55 -4.27 20.29
CA GLN A 205 53.99 -4.18 20.20
C GLN A 205 54.68 -5.51 20.57
N PRO A 206 55.87 -5.81 20.02
CA PRO A 206 56.52 -7.11 20.21
C PRO A 206 56.92 -7.39 21.66
N ASP A 207 57.19 -6.33 22.43
CA ASP A 207 57.55 -6.41 23.85
C ASP A 207 56.35 -6.28 24.79
N SER A 208 55.12 -6.20 24.25
CA SER A 208 53.89 -6.29 25.02
C SER A 208 53.48 -7.75 25.25
N LEU A 209 52.79 -8.02 26.36
CA LEU A 209 52.28 -9.33 26.72
C LEU A 209 50.76 -9.32 26.69
N SER A 210 50.17 -10.06 25.74
CA SER A 210 48.74 -10.39 25.78
C SER A 210 48.53 -11.62 26.66
N THR A 211 47.80 -11.43 27.77
CA THR A 211 47.51 -12.48 28.76
C THR A 211 46.04 -12.44 29.17
N THR A 212 45.60 -13.43 29.95
CA THR A 212 44.24 -13.46 30.52
C THR A 212 44.32 -13.37 32.04
N VAL A 213 43.68 -12.36 32.61
CA VAL A 213 43.56 -12.16 34.07
C VAL A 213 42.11 -12.43 34.45
N ASN A 214 41.86 -13.45 35.28
CA ASN A 214 40.51 -13.87 35.69
C ASN A 214 39.54 -14.14 34.51
N GLY A 215 40.07 -14.54 33.35
CA GLY A 215 39.28 -14.79 32.14
C GLY A 215 39.13 -13.57 31.21
N VAL A 216 39.52 -12.38 31.65
CA VAL A 216 39.50 -11.16 30.84
C VAL A 216 40.82 -11.03 30.06
N PRO A 217 40.81 -10.81 28.74
CA PRO A 217 42.02 -10.56 27.98
C PRO A 217 42.58 -9.18 28.30
N VAL A 218 43.88 -9.12 28.57
CA VAL A 218 44.61 -7.90 28.95
C VAL A 218 45.90 -7.83 28.16
N GLU A 219 46.21 -6.65 27.63
CA GLU A 219 47.54 -6.36 27.11
C GLU A 219 48.35 -5.58 28.14
N VAL A 220 49.56 -6.05 28.42
CA VAL A 220 50.46 -5.49 29.41
C VAL A 220 51.74 -5.03 28.73
N ILE A 221 52.23 -3.85 29.11
CA ILE A 221 53.57 -3.38 28.78
C ILE A 221 54.24 -2.90 30.07
N HIS A 222 55.51 -3.27 30.24
CA HIS A 222 56.31 -2.88 31.39
C HIS A 222 57.64 -2.32 30.91
N ALA A 223 57.83 -1.03 31.12
CA ALA A 223 59.06 -0.32 30.81
C ALA A 223 59.68 0.23 32.10
N ALA A 224 60.98 0.06 32.28
CA ALA A 224 61.76 0.75 33.29
C ALA A 224 62.65 1.79 32.63
N LEU A 225 62.45 3.05 33.00
CA LEU A 225 63.32 4.15 32.59
C LEU A 225 64.36 4.39 33.68
N PHE A 226 65.65 4.40 33.35
CA PHE A 226 66.70 4.59 34.33
C PHE A 226 67.87 5.43 33.83
N SER A 227 68.56 6.09 34.76
CA SER A 227 69.75 6.92 34.49
C SER A 227 70.63 7.02 35.73
N ARG A 228 71.95 7.05 35.54
CA ARG A 228 72.92 7.27 36.63
C ARG A 228 73.16 8.76 36.87
N GLN A 229 72.68 9.23 38.01
CA GLN A 229 72.93 10.57 38.53
C GLN A 229 73.99 10.50 39.66
N ASN A 230 75.25 10.72 39.28
CA ASN A 230 76.42 10.55 40.17
C ASN A 230 76.50 9.13 40.78
N TRP A 231 76.32 9.01 42.10
CA TRP A 231 76.39 7.74 42.83
C TRP A 231 75.03 7.04 42.98
N VAL A 232 73.95 7.67 42.51
CA VAL A 232 72.58 7.13 42.56
C VAL A 232 72.13 6.75 41.16
N VAL A 233 71.43 5.63 41.01
CA VAL A 233 70.68 5.30 39.79
C VAL A 233 69.22 5.64 40.04
N LEU A 234 68.69 6.56 39.26
CA LEU A 234 67.25 6.83 39.23
C LEU A 234 66.60 5.78 38.35
N MET A 235 65.48 5.23 38.80
CA MET A 235 64.67 4.27 38.06
C MET A 235 63.20 4.62 38.25
N VAL A 236 62.45 4.65 37.15
CA VAL A 236 61.02 4.89 37.14
C VAL A 236 60.34 3.70 36.48
N ASP A 237 59.37 3.14 37.19
CA ASP A 237 58.55 2.04 36.70
C ASP A 237 57.34 2.57 35.92
N LEU A 238 57.20 2.11 34.68
CA LEU A 238 56.17 2.51 33.74
C LEU A 238 55.46 1.27 33.21
N VAL A 239 54.51 0.78 34.01
CA VAL A 239 53.62 -0.32 33.62
C VAL A 239 52.27 0.24 33.19
N ALA A 240 51.73 -0.33 32.11
CA ALA A 240 50.32 -0.25 31.74
C ALA A 240 49.77 -1.65 31.55
N ALA A 241 48.52 -1.85 31.96
CA ALA A 241 47.79 -3.08 31.71
C ALA A 241 46.35 -2.71 31.33
N CYS A 242 45.94 -3.08 30.13
CA CYS A 242 44.72 -2.59 29.52
C CYS A 242 43.81 -3.75 29.09
N SER A 243 42.56 -3.76 29.56
CA SER A 243 41.55 -4.73 29.13
C SER A 243 41.30 -4.61 27.62
N MET A 244 41.36 -5.75 26.95
CA MET A 244 41.10 -5.94 25.53
C MET A 244 39.77 -6.64 25.29
N TYR A 245 38.89 -6.68 26.30
CA TYR A 245 37.57 -7.27 26.16
C TYR A 245 36.74 -6.44 25.16
N GLU A 246 36.27 -7.10 24.08
CA GLU A 246 35.50 -6.45 23.00
C GLU A 246 34.07 -6.11 23.42
N GLY A 247 33.63 -6.62 24.57
CA GLY A 247 32.27 -6.51 25.05
C GLY A 247 31.41 -7.70 24.61
N SER A 248 30.26 -7.84 25.26
CA SER A 248 29.25 -8.82 24.89
C SER A 248 27.85 -8.24 25.08
N TYR A 249 26.86 -8.73 24.34
CA TYR A 249 25.48 -8.27 24.46
C TYR A 249 24.61 -9.40 24.97
N ASP A 250 23.83 -9.14 26.01
CA ASP A 250 22.95 -10.14 26.61
C ASP A 250 21.51 -10.04 26.06
N GLU A 251 20.72 -11.11 26.25
CA GLU A 251 19.32 -11.13 25.82
C GLU A 251 18.42 -10.19 26.64
N SER A 252 18.92 -9.71 27.79
CA SER A 252 18.21 -8.78 28.69
C SER A 252 18.29 -7.32 28.21
N GLY A 253 19.10 -7.04 27.18
CA GLY A 253 19.22 -5.71 26.57
C GLY A 253 20.40 -4.88 27.06
N TYR A 254 21.45 -5.49 27.60
CA TYR A 254 22.63 -4.81 28.10
C TYR A 254 23.86 -5.11 27.26
N MET A 255 24.62 -4.06 26.95
CA MET A 255 25.99 -4.15 26.47
C MET A 255 26.94 -4.25 27.66
N MET A 256 27.66 -5.36 27.74
CA MET A 256 28.54 -5.75 28.85
C MET A 256 30.00 -5.49 28.49
N TRP A 257 30.77 -5.01 29.44
CA TRP A 257 32.22 -4.87 29.33
C TRP A 257 32.91 -5.25 30.64
N GLU A 258 34.11 -5.83 30.54
CA GLU A 258 34.82 -6.38 31.69
C GLU A 258 36.26 -5.89 31.76
N THR A 259 36.72 -5.65 32.98
CA THR A 259 38.12 -5.35 33.28
C THR A 259 38.50 -5.92 34.64
N PRO A 260 39.73 -6.42 34.83
CA PRO A 260 40.22 -6.77 36.16
C PRO A 260 40.20 -5.57 37.11
N GLU A 261 39.93 -5.81 38.39
CA GLU A 261 40.06 -4.84 39.48
C GLU A 261 41.52 -4.75 39.94
N GLU A 262 42.18 -5.90 40.05
CA GLU A 262 43.60 -6.02 40.35
C GLU A 262 44.36 -6.35 39.07
N LEU A 263 44.90 -5.34 38.41
CA LEU A 263 45.96 -5.59 37.43
C LEU A 263 47.22 -5.88 38.24
N HIS A 264 47.46 -7.18 38.50
CA HIS A 264 48.47 -7.80 39.39
C HIS A 264 49.91 -7.25 39.27
N LEU A 265 50.19 -6.37 38.31
CA LEU A 265 51.50 -5.76 38.03
C LEU A 265 51.55 -4.26 38.37
N LEU A 266 50.42 -3.61 38.62
CA LEU A 266 50.33 -2.17 38.88
C LEU A 266 50.21 -1.84 40.36
N MET A 267 49.75 -2.78 41.19
CA MET A 267 49.34 -2.52 42.57
C MET A 267 49.64 -3.70 43.49
N SER A 268 50.37 -3.44 44.58
CA SER A 268 50.45 -4.32 45.74
C SER A 268 49.60 -3.71 46.85
N GLY A 269 48.48 -4.34 47.22
CA GLY A 269 47.67 -3.92 48.37
C GLY A 269 46.16 -4.09 48.20
N LEU A 270 45.47 -4.49 49.28
CA LEU A 270 44.02 -4.71 49.34
C LEU A 270 43.31 -3.41 49.73
N HIS A 271 42.97 -2.55 48.76
CA HIS A 271 42.15 -1.36 48.99
C HIS A 271 40.95 -1.29 48.04
N GLU A 272 39.88 -0.64 48.50
CA GLU A 272 38.62 -0.51 47.77
C GLU A 272 38.80 0.38 46.53
N THR A 273 38.69 -0.21 45.33
CA THR A 273 38.79 0.52 44.06
C THR A 273 37.49 1.28 43.80
N GLN A 274 37.57 2.61 43.66
CA GLN A 274 36.44 3.43 43.21
C GLN A 274 36.30 3.33 41.69
N ILE A 275 35.07 3.18 41.21
CA ILE A 275 34.75 3.07 39.78
C ILE A 275 33.85 4.22 39.39
N ASN A 276 34.24 4.94 38.35
CA ASN A 276 33.41 5.91 37.66
C ASN A 276 33.17 5.41 36.23
N VAL A 277 31.94 5.52 35.75
CA VAL A 277 31.51 5.01 34.44
C VAL A 277 30.78 6.10 33.68
N GLY A 278 31.03 6.20 32.39
CA GLY A 278 30.41 7.14 31.50
C GLY A 278 30.27 6.62 30.08
N VAL A 279 29.33 7.20 29.34
CA VAL A 279 29.17 7.01 27.90
C VAL A 279 29.28 8.37 27.22
N ASN A 280 29.92 8.43 26.06
CA ASN A 280 30.08 9.66 25.26
C ASN A 280 30.75 10.81 26.06
N GLY A 281 31.73 10.45 26.90
CA GLY A 281 32.55 11.40 27.67
C GLY A 281 31.91 11.94 28.96
N GLU A 282 30.67 11.59 29.30
CA GLU A 282 30.03 11.99 30.55
C GLU A 282 30.33 10.98 31.67
N LEU A 283 31.47 11.19 32.35
CA LEU A 283 31.90 10.33 33.46
C LEU A 283 31.15 10.67 34.75
N VAL A 284 30.54 9.67 35.39
CA VAL A 284 29.85 9.83 36.69
C VAL A 284 30.27 8.76 37.68
N GLU A 285 30.11 9.04 38.98
CA GLU A 285 30.35 8.06 40.04
C GLU A 285 29.37 6.87 39.94
N GLN A 286 29.81 5.69 40.39
CA GLN A 286 29.02 4.46 40.33
C GLN A 286 27.55 4.62 40.80
N PRO A 287 27.22 5.24 41.94
CA PRO A 287 25.82 5.37 42.37
C PRO A 287 24.96 6.17 41.38
N VAL A 288 25.53 7.18 40.72
CA VAL A 288 24.84 7.99 39.71
C VAL A 288 24.67 7.21 38.40
N ALA A 289 25.66 6.39 38.02
CA ALA A 289 25.52 5.49 36.87
C ALA A 289 24.40 4.45 37.12
N GLU A 290 24.32 3.90 38.33
CA GLU A 290 23.26 2.96 38.73
C GLU A 290 21.86 3.62 38.72
N GLU A 291 21.75 4.89 39.14
CA GLU A 291 20.51 5.68 38.99
C GLU A 291 20.10 5.87 37.52
N ARG A 292 21.06 5.88 36.59
CA ARG A 292 20.84 5.90 35.13
C ARG A 292 20.56 4.52 34.54
N GLY A 293 20.49 3.47 35.36
CA GLY A 293 20.17 2.10 34.96
C GLY A 293 21.37 1.24 34.54
N TYR A 294 22.60 1.70 34.80
CA TYR A 294 23.80 0.92 34.56
C TYR A 294 23.96 -0.11 35.69
N ILE A 295 24.64 -1.22 35.42
CA ILE A 295 24.96 -2.23 36.43
C ILE A 295 26.47 -2.32 36.53
N VAL A 296 27.01 -2.09 37.73
CA VAL A 296 28.46 -2.19 37.99
C VAL A 296 28.65 -3.24 39.08
N GLU A 297 29.04 -4.44 38.67
CA GLU A 297 29.21 -5.58 39.57
C GLU A 297 30.69 -5.95 39.68
N LYS A 298 31.11 -6.33 40.90
CA LYS A 298 32.44 -6.85 41.18
C LYS A 298 32.34 -8.34 41.48
N HIS A 299 32.89 -9.18 40.61
CA HIS A 299 32.93 -10.63 40.77
C HIS A 299 34.36 -11.14 40.67
N ASN A 300 34.86 -11.84 41.70
CA ASN A 300 36.19 -12.46 41.69
C ASN A 300 37.30 -11.52 41.19
N THR A 301 37.42 -10.30 41.76
CA THR A 301 38.41 -9.28 41.34
C THR A 301 38.31 -8.85 39.87
N THR A 302 37.12 -8.98 39.28
CA THR A 302 36.76 -8.49 37.94
C THR A 302 35.60 -7.52 38.08
N VAL A 303 35.73 -6.35 37.47
CA VAL A 303 34.67 -5.36 37.34
C VAL A 303 33.93 -5.63 36.04
N GLN A 304 32.64 -5.87 36.15
CA GLN A 304 31.72 -6.02 35.04
C GLN A 304 30.79 -4.81 34.99
N ILE A 305 30.68 -4.19 33.81
CA ILE A 305 29.88 -3.01 33.56
C ILE A 305 28.83 -3.36 32.51
N SER A 306 27.56 -3.17 32.84
CA SER A 306 26.42 -3.36 31.94
C SER A 306 25.78 -2.01 31.62
N ILE A 307 25.67 -1.71 30.33
CA ILE A 307 25.08 -0.48 29.82
C ILE A 307 23.78 -0.86 29.11
N PRO A 308 22.61 -0.35 29.54
CA PRO A 308 21.36 -0.68 28.87
C PRO A 308 21.36 -0.12 27.43
N TYR A 309 20.73 -0.82 26.49
CA TYR A 309 20.74 -0.41 25.07
C TYR A 309 20.17 0.99 24.83
N ASN A 310 19.26 1.43 25.70
CA ASN A 310 18.63 2.75 25.68
C ASN A 310 19.33 3.79 26.57
N ALA A 311 20.58 3.53 26.98
CA ALA A 311 21.38 4.47 27.76
C ALA A 311 21.54 5.80 27.01
N GLU A 312 21.44 6.90 27.77
CA GLU A 312 21.70 8.23 27.25
C GLU A 312 23.17 8.35 26.79
N GLY A 313 23.39 9.05 25.67
CA GLY A 313 24.70 9.15 25.05
C GLY A 313 25.08 7.97 24.14
N GLY A 314 24.30 6.87 24.13
CA GLY A 314 24.41 5.81 23.14
C GLY A 314 23.90 6.24 21.77
N TYR A 315 24.52 5.73 20.71
CA TYR A 315 24.16 6.03 19.33
C TYR A 315 23.39 4.88 18.69
N ARG A 316 22.16 5.13 18.23
CA ARG A 316 21.33 4.16 17.50
C ARG A 316 21.50 4.34 16.00
N LYS A 317 21.60 3.24 15.26
CA LYS A 317 21.61 3.27 13.79
C LYS A 317 20.89 2.07 13.17
N SER A 318 20.15 2.32 12.09
CA SER A 318 19.50 1.30 11.26
C SER A 318 20.41 0.82 10.13
N LEU A 319 20.27 -0.44 9.73
CA LEU A 319 21.01 -1.08 8.64
C LEU A 319 20.11 -2.04 7.85
N VAL A 320 20.27 -2.10 6.53
CA VAL A 320 19.65 -3.16 5.70
C VAL A 320 20.65 -4.29 5.48
N SER A 321 20.29 -5.50 5.90
CA SER A 321 21.03 -6.72 5.57
C SER A 321 20.04 -7.84 5.23
N GLY A 322 19.36 -7.69 4.09
CA GLY A 322 18.19 -8.49 3.72
C GLY A 322 16.93 -7.97 4.39
N ASP A 323 16.91 -7.94 5.72
CA ASP A 323 15.89 -7.31 6.55
C ASP A 323 16.37 -5.99 7.17
N LEU A 324 15.46 -5.29 7.86
CA LEU A 324 15.78 -4.09 8.62
C LEU A 324 16.29 -4.47 10.02
N TYR A 325 17.49 -4.00 10.34
CA TYR A 325 18.13 -4.17 11.63
C TYR A 325 18.46 -2.82 12.24
N GLU A 326 18.68 -2.80 13.55
CA GLU A 326 19.29 -1.70 14.28
C GLU A 326 20.45 -2.20 15.12
N PHE A 327 21.39 -1.32 15.43
CA PHE A 327 22.45 -1.59 16.40
C PHE A 327 22.79 -0.30 17.16
N TYR A 328 23.41 -0.49 18.32
CA TYR A 328 23.74 0.60 19.24
C TYR A 328 25.25 0.64 19.44
N VAL A 329 25.83 1.84 19.42
CA VAL A 329 27.25 2.10 19.64
C VAL A 329 27.42 2.94 20.90
N PHE A 330 28.35 2.56 21.76
CA PHE A 330 28.66 3.23 23.01
C PHE A 330 30.15 3.56 23.08
N ASP A 331 30.49 4.83 23.22
CA ASP A 331 31.84 5.24 23.57
C ASP A 331 31.98 5.22 25.10
N LEU A 332 32.36 4.06 25.61
CA LEU A 332 32.56 3.77 27.01
C LEU A 332 33.81 4.49 27.54
N TYR A 333 33.62 5.19 28.66
CA TYR A 333 34.68 5.80 29.46
C TYR A 333 34.60 5.27 30.89
N VAL A 334 35.65 4.57 31.33
CA VAL A 334 35.75 4.04 32.70
C VAL A 334 36.97 4.63 33.39
N GLU A 335 36.82 5.04 34.65
CA GLU A 335 37.94 5.40 35.52
C GLU A 335 37.92 4.49 36.75
N GLN A 336 39.05 3.85 37.01
CA GLN A 336 39.34 3.11 38.23
C GLN A 336 40.34 3.90 39.04
N ILE A 337 39.97 4.22 40.28
CA ILE A 337 40.84 4.92 41.22
C ILE A 337 41.21 3.95 42.32
N SER A 338 42.50 3.78 42.52
CA SER A 338 43.05 2.96 43.58
C SER A 338 44.12 3.72 44.35
N VAL A 339 44.33 3.29 45.60
CA VAL A 339 45.31 3.87 46.51
C VAL A 339 46.21 2.74 46.99
N ASP A 340 47.53 2.92 46.85
CA ASP A 340 48.50 1.93 47.31
C ASP A 340 48.82 2.06 48.82
N GLU A 341 49.68 1.18 49.33
CA GLU A 341 50.10 1.16 50.75
C GLU A 341 50.79 2.47 51.20
N ASP A 342 51.39 3.21 50.26
CA ASP A 342 52.08 4.49 50.49
C ASP A 342 51.12 5.70 50.36
N HIS A 343 49.80 5.45 50.24
CA HIS A 343 48.75 6.45 50.03
C HIS A 343 48.91 7.27 48.74
N VAL A 344 49.43 6.62 47.69
CA VAL A 344 49.59 7.21 46.37
C VAL A 344 48.45 6.77 45.47
N ASP A 345 47.69 7.75 44.98
CA ASP A 345 46.59 7.50 44.04
C ASP A 345 47.13 7.07 42.68
N THR A 346 46.65 5.92 42.20
CA THR A 346 46.77 5.48 40.80
C THR A 346 45.40 5.58 40.14
N ARG A 347 45.34 6.28 39.00
CA ARG A 347 44.11 6.36 38.19
C ARG A 347 44.31 5.65 36.87
N LEU A 348 43.46 4.67 36.60
CA LEU A 348 43.44 3.93 35.37
C LEU A 348 42.18 4.27 34.57
N ARG A 349 42.34 4.61 33.30
CA ARG A 349 41.26 5.04 32.42
C ARG A 349 41.15 4.19 31.20
N PHE A 350 39.93 3.86 30.81
CA PHE A 350 39.65 3.09 29.62
C PHE A 350 38.74 3.86 28.69
N HIS A 351 39.11 3.90 27.42
CA HIS A 351 38.26 4.36 26.33
C HIS A 351 38.01 3.19 25.37
N ARG A 352 36.76 2.78 25.23
CA ARG A 352 36.37 1.65 24.37
C ARG A 352 35.12 2.01 23.58
N THR A 353 35.09 1.67 22.30
CA THR A 353 33.88 1.74 21.48
C THR A 353 33.25 0.35 21.44
N LEU A 354 32.06 0.23 22.04
CA LEU A 354 31.29 -0.99 22.11
C LEU A 354 30.14 -0.92 21.12
N ALA A 355 29.81 -2.03 20.46
CA ALA A 355 28.68 -2.11 19.56
C ALA A 355 27.85 -3.37 19.83
N THR A 356 26.53 -3.23 19.83
CA THR A 356 25.65 -4.39 19.90
C THR A 356 25.70 -5.19 18.60
N PRO A 357 25.34 -6.49 18.61
CA PRO A 357 24.97 -7.21 17.41
C PRO A 357 23.83 -6.52 16.66
N LEU A 358 23.60 -6.92 15.41
CA LEU A 358 22.45 -6.46 14.62
C LEU A 358 21.15 -7.03 15.22
N LEU A 359 20.30 -6.14 15.73
CA LEU A 359 19.02 -6.46 16.34
C LEU A 359 17.91 -6.32 15.30
N PRO A 360 17.09 -7.35 15.05
CA PRO A 360 15.99 -7.26 14.08
C PRO A 360 14.98 -6.17 14.46
N ARG A 361 14.62 -5.31 13.51
CA ARG A 361 13.64 -4.23 13.71
C ARG A 361 12.54 -4.28 12.66
N PRO A 362 11.60 -5.23 12.76
CA PRO A 362 10.54 -5.38 11.77
C PRO A 362 9.56 -4.20 11.85
N VAL A 363 9.32 -3.55 10.72
CA VAL A 363 8.16 -2.66 10.55
C VAL A 363 6.91 -3.49 10.30
N PHE A 364 5.75 -2.96 10.67
CA PHE A 364 4.48 -3.67 10.50
C PHE A 364 3.42 -2.81 9.82
N SER A 365 2.53 -3.48 9.12
CA SER A 365 1.34 -2.94 8.49
C SER A 365 0.09 -3.31 9.31
N LEU A 366 -0.87 -2.39 9.38
CA LEU A 366 -2.18 -2.63 9.99
C LEU A 366 -3.28 -2.10 9.08
N ASN A 367 -4.19 -2.98 8.68
CA ASN A 367 -5.40 -2.61 7.95
C ASN A 367 -6.41 -1.98 8.92
N ARG A 368 -6.65 -0.67 8.78
CA ARG A 368 -7.64 0.12 9.54
C ARG A 368 -8.82 0.55 8.69
N THR A 369 -9.08 -0.17 7.60
CA THR A 369 -10.17 0.13 6.65
C THR A 369 -11.53 -0.03 7.32
N VAL A 370 -12.37 0.99 7.21
CA VAL A 370 -13.80 0.98 7.58
C VAL A 370 -14.60 0.95 6.28
N LEU A 371 -15.49 -0.02 6.12
CA LEU A 371 -16.18 -0.28 4.84
C LEU A 371 -17.10 0.89 4.45
N GLU A 372 -17.72 1.54 5.42
CA GLU A 372 -18.62 2.69 5.25
C GLU A 372 -17.91 3.90 4.63
N ASP A 373 -16.61 4.06 4.92
CA ASP A 373 -15.80 5.18 4.41
C ASP A 373 -15.36 4.98 2.94
N ARG A 374 -15.61 3.79 2.37
CA ARG A 374 -15.20 3.39 1.01
C ARG A 374 -13.76 3.74 0.65
N THR A 375 -12.86 3.64 1.63
CA THR A 375 -11.47 4.07 1.51
C THR A 375 -10.58 3.09 2.27
N PHE A 376 -9.59 2.51 1.59
CA PHE A 376 -8.54 1.74 2.25
C PHE A 376 -7.75 2.66 3.17
N THR A 377 -7.61 2.27 4.43
CA THR A 377 -6.76 2.97 5.39
C THR A 377 -5.73 1.97 5.92
N VAL A 378 -4.47 2.14 5.53
CA VAL A 378 -3.38 1.23 5.90
C VAL A 378 -2.36 2.02 6.72
N TYR A 379 -2.00 1.49 7.89
CA TYR A 379 -1.03 2.10 8.78
C TYR A 379 0.27 1.30 8.77
N LEU A 380 1.38 1.94 8.40
CA LEU A 380 2.74 1.43 8.56
C LEU A 380 3.30 1.96 9.89
N GLY A 381 3.75 1.09 10.78
CA GLY A 381 4.24 1.41 12.11
C GLY A 381 5.66 0.93 12.40
N ASP A 382 6.21 1.40 13.52
CA ASP A 382 7.55 1.09 14.04
C ASP A 382 8.70 1.43 13.09
N VAL A 383 8.54 2.46 12.27
CA VAL A 383 9.62 2.97 11.41
C VAL A 383 10.63 3.74 12.28
N PRO A 384 11.91 3.36 12.33
CA PRO A 384 12.93 4.08 13.10
C PRO A 384 13.10 5.54 12.65
N GLU A 385 13.58 6.40 13.54
CA GLU A 385 13.76 7.85 13.27
C GLU A 385 14.63 8.15 12.04
N ASP A 386 15.67 7.34 11.84
CA ASP A 386 16.68 7.45 10.78
C ASP A 386 16.24 6.76 9.48
N VAL A 387 14.98 6.35 9.38
CA VAL A 387 14.40 5.70 8.21
C VAL A 387 13.22 6.52 7.70
N GLU A 388 13.28 7.02 6.47
CA GLU A 388 12.21 7.83 5.88
C GLU A 388 11.48 7.08 4.76
N LEU A 389 10.18 7.33 4.60
CA LEU A 389 9.43 6.77 3.48
C LEU A 389 9.69 7.62 2.22
N ALA A 390 10.30 7.01 1.19
CA ALA A 390 10.66 7.69 -0.05
C ALA A 390 9.58 7.54 -1.14
N ALA A 391 8.95 6.36 -1.23
CA ALA A 391 7.94 6.07 -2.24
C ALA A 391 6.97 4.97 -1.80
N VAL A 392 5.82 4.91 -2.48
CA VAL A 392 4.82 3.84 -2.30
C VAL A 392 4.43 3.31 -3.68
N HIS A 393 4.39 1.99 -3.84
CA HIS A 393 3.85 1.34 -5.02
C HIS A 393 2.48 0.74 -4.68
N LEU A 394 1.47 1.11 -5.44
CA LEU A 394 0.09 0.64 -5.28
C LEU A 394 -0.28 -0.19 -6.51
N ASN A 395 -0.56 -1.49 -6.34
CA ASN A 395 -0.85 -2.45 -7.42
C ASN A 395 0.10 -2.32 -8.64
N GLY A 396 1.40 -2.08 -8.39
CA GLY A 396 2.44 -1.94 -9.42
C GLY A 396 2.69 -0.51 -9.93
N HIS A 397 1.89 0.48 -9.52
CA HIS A 397 2.07 1.89 -9.89
C HIS A 397 2.88 2.63 -8.83
N LYS A 398 4.01 3.23 -9.22
CA LYS A 398 4.93 3.96 -8.32
C LYS A 398 4.45 5.40 -8.07
N TYR A 399 4.42 5.79 -6.79
CA TYR A 399 4.14 7.15 -6.34
C TYR A 399 5.31 7.65 -5.46
N MET A 400 5.92 8.77 -5.85
CA MET A 400 6.94 9.45 -5.05
C MET A 400 6.27 10.34 -3.99
N LEU A 401 6.95 10.56 -2.87
CA LEU A 401 6.46 11.44 -1.80
C LEU A 401 7.11 12.84 -1.84
N PRO A 402 6.38 13.90 -1.42
CA PRO A 402 4.94 13.90 -1.10
C PRO A 402 4.08 13.66 -2.36
N PHE A 403 2.89 13.10 -2.20
CA PHE A 403 1.99 12.91 -3.34
C PHE A 403 1.64 14.28 -3.98
N ASN A 404 1.48 14.29 -5.31
CA ASN A 404 1.07 15.49 -6.04
C ASN A 404 -0.35 15.92 -5.64
N ASN A 405 -0.63 17.22 -5.57
CA ASN A 405 -1.95 17.76 -5.19
C ASN A 405 -3.15 17.28 -6.04
N THR A 406 -2.91 16.60 -7.17
CA THR A 406 -3.93 16.03 -8.04
C THR A 406 -4.25 14.56 -7.73
N SER A 407 -3.53 13.91 -6.80
CA SER A 407 -3.78 12.52 -6.43
C SER A 407 -4.95 12.40 -5.46
N SER A 408 -5.84 11.44 -5.71
CA SER A 408 -6.91 11.03 -4.79
C SER A 408 -6.38 10.33 -3.53
N GLN A 409 -5.13 9.86 -3.56
CA GLN A 409 -4.48 9.19 -2.44
C GLN A 409 -3.81 10.21 -1.50
N THR A 410 -3.79 9.90 -0.20
CA THR A 410 -3.13 10.74 0.81
C THR A 410 -2.25 9.89 1.71
N ILE A 411 -1.11 10.44 2.14
CA ILE A 411 -0.26 9.84 3.17
C ILE A 411 0.05 10.86 4.25
N THR A 412 0.02 10.43 5.51
CA THR A 412 0.33 11.31 6.66
C THR A 412 1.32 10.63 7.59
N LYS A 413 2.40 11.34 7.94
CA LYS A 413 3.39 10.91 8.94
C LYS A 413 2.82 11.10 10.35
N VAL A 414 3.04 10.12 11.23
CA VAL A 414 2.64 10.12 12.64
C VAL A 414 3.90 9.86 13.47
N VAL A 415 4.25 10.79 14.36
CA VAL A 415 5.44 10.66 15.22
C VAL A 415 5.03 10.05 16.56
N HIS A 416 5.83 9.10 17.07
CA HIS A 416 5.59 8.45 18.36
C HIS A 416 6.64 8.87 19.41
N PRO A 417 6.33 8.73 20.72
CA PRO A 417 7.26 9.10 21.80
C PRO A 417 8.51 8.21 21.93
N ASN A 418 8.54 7.04 21.30
CA ASN A 418 9.60 6.03 21.40
C ASN A 418 10.68 6.17 20.29
N ASN A 419 10.89 7.39 19.77
CA ASN A 419 11.80 7.68 18.65
C ASN A 419 11.51 6.83 17.39
N THR A 420 10.27 6.38 17.22
CA THR A 420 9.77 5.81 15.97
C THR A 420 8.66 6.67 15.41
N HIS A 421 8.29 6.41 14.16
CA HIS A 421 7.17 7.05 13.52
C HIS A 421 6.43 6.04 12.64
N GLY A 422 5.32 6.48 12.05
CA GLY A 422 4.51 5.67 11.16
C GLY A 422 3.89 6.52 10.06
N TYR A 423 3.26 5.83 9.11
CA TYR A 423 2.62 6.45 7.96
C TYR A 423 1.21 5.89 7.80
N THR A 424 0.22 6.76 7.66
CA THR A 424 -1.15 6.35 7.33
C THR A 424 -1.42 6.65 5.87
N LEU A 425 -1.55 5.60 5.07
CA LEU A 425 -1.95 5.65 3.67
C LEU A 425 -3.48 5.55 3.56
N LYS A 426 -4.09 6.45 2.80
CA LYS A 426 -5.52 6.39 2.44
C LYS A 426 -5.68 6.35 0.92
N VAL A 427 -6.46 5.37 0.43
CA VAL A 427 -6.75 5.17 -1.00
C VAL A 427 -8.24 4.89 -1.18
N PRO A 428 -9.01 5.77 -1.86
CA PRO A 428 -10.43 5.54 -2.13
C PRO A 428 -10.68 4.26 -2.93
N PHE A 429 -11.80 3.58 -2.72
CA PHE A 429 -12.16 2.37 -3.48
C PHE A 429 -12.43 2.63 -4.96
N ASP A 430 -12.90 3.83 -5.29
CA ASP A 430 -13.18 4.26 -6.66
C ASP A 430 -11.90 4.73 -7.39
N ASP A 431 -10.74 4.66 -6.73
CA ASP A 431 -9.45 4.98 -7.33
C ASP A 431 -9.07 3.94 -8.39
N PRO A 432 -8.63 4.36 -9.60
CA PRO A 432 -8.26 3.43 -10.67
C PRO A 432 -7.18 2.42 -10.31
N VAL A 433 -6.36 2.69 -9.29
CA VAL A 433 -5.32 1.76 -8.83
C VAL A 433 -5.89 0.59 -8.04
N VAL A 434 -7.10 0.70 -7.48
CA VAL A 434 -7.74 -0.35 -6.70
C VAL A 434 -8.33 -1.41 -7.62
N VAL A 435 -8.00 -2.67 -7.36
CA VAL A 435 -8.52 -3.79 -8.15
C VAL A 435 -9.86 -4.23 -7.58
N GLN A 436 -10.91 -4.09 -8.38
CA GLN A 436 -12.26 -4.56 -8.06
C GLN A 436 -12.49 -5.93 -8.72
N LYS A 437 -13.00 -6.91 -7.96
CA LYS A 437 -13.39 -8.25 -8.44
C LYS A 437 -14.73 -8.65 -7.87
N PHE A 438 -15.64 -9.08 -8.74
CA PHE A 438 -16.94 -9.60 -8.33
C PHE A 438 -16.99 -11.13 -8.46
N SER A 439 -17.38 -11.82 -7.39
CA SER A 439 -17.60 -13.26 -7.36
C SER A 439 -19.09 -13.56 -7.38
N LYS A 440 -19.58 -14.07 -8.51
CA LYS A 440 -21.00 -14.40 -8.73
C LYS A 440 -21.49 -15.53 -7.82
N GLU A 441 -20.69 -16.57 -7.65
CA GLU A 441 -21.06 -17.77 -6.87
C GLU A 441 -21.25 -17.44 -5.39
N GLN A 442 -20.47 -16.48 -4.88
CA GLN A 442 -20.47 -16.09 -3.47
C GLN A 442 -21.27 -14.81 -3.22
N ALA A 443 -21.74 -14.12 -4.27
CA ALA A 443 -22.37 -12.80 -4.18
C ALA A 443 -21.52 -11.78 -3.41
N VAL A 444 -20.20 -11.81 -3.65
CA VAL A 444 -19.21 -10.97 -2.95
C VAL A 444 -18.53 -10.04 -3.94
N LEU A 445 -18.49 -8.75 -3.60
CA LEU A 445 -17.64 -7.77 -4.26
C LEU A 445 -16.39 -7.52 -3.42
N GLN A 446 -15.23 -7.79 -4.01
CA GLN A 446 -13.92 -7.63 -3.39
C GLN A 446 -13.20 -6.43 -3.98
N TYR A 447 -12.70 -5.55 -3.13
CA TYR A 447 -11.68 -4.56 -3.46
C TYR A 447 -10.35 -5.06 -2.92
N LYS A 448 -9.29 -4.97 -3.72
CA LYS A 448 -7.93 -5.37 -3.34
C LYS A 448 -6.92 -4.28 -3.63
N LEU A 449 -6.03 -4.05 -2.67
CA LEU A 449 -4.90 -3.13 -2.79
C LEU A 449 -3.62 -3.80 -2.29
N ASP A 450 -2.71 -4.09 -3.21
CA ASP A 450 -1.32 -4.45 -2.90
C ASP A 450 -0.49 -3.17 -2.74
N VAL A 451 0.20 -3.04 -1.61
CA VAL A 451 1.01 -1.88 -1.23
C VAL A 451 2.46 -2.33 -1.03
N ASN A 452 3.41 -1.64 -1.64
CA ASN A 452 4.84 -1.83 -1.40
C ASN A 452 5.48 -0.49 -1.02
N TYR A 453 5.86 -0.37 0.24
CA TYR A 453 6.53 0.80 0.81
C TYR A 453 8.03 0.73 0.51
N THR A 454 8.56 1.81 -0.06
CA THR A 454 10.01 2.00 -0.24
C THR A 454 10.49 3.02 0.78
N MET A 455 11.17 2.53 1.80
CA MET A 455 11.83 3.33 2.83
C MET A 455 13.32 3.49 2.49
N THR A 456 13.96 4.52 3.03
CA THR A 456 15.38 4.81 2.85
C THR A 456 16.02 5.11 4.20
N ILE A 457 17.12 4.43 4.51
CA ILE A 457 17.95 4.73 5.68
C ILE A 457 18.77 5.98 5.42
N LEU A 458 18.81 6.91 6.36
CA LEU A 458 19.55 8.17 6.27
C LEU A 458 20.84 8.12 7.09
N PRO A 459 21.95 8.73 6.61
CA PRO A 459 22.09 9.45 5.33
C PRO A 459 22.51 8.57 4.13
N GLU A 460 22.74 7.27 4.31
CA GLU A 460 23.30 6.37 3.29
C GLU A 460 22.39 6.18 2.07
N ASN A 461 21.10 6.50 2.20
CA ASN A 461 20.05 6.33 1.20
C ASN A 461 19.86 4.87 0.73
N GLU A 462 20.17 3.91 1.60
CA GLU A 462 19.93 2.50 1.32
C GLU A 462 18.42 2.17 1.38
N PRO A 463 17.85 1.55 0.32
CA PRO A 463 16.43 1.28 0.28
C PRO A 463 16.04 -0.01 1.02
N TYR A 464 14.96 0.08 1.81
CA TYR A 464 14.28 -1.06 2.42
C TYR A 464 12.83 -1.15 1.91
N TYR A 465 12.36 -2.37 1.66
CA TYR A 465 11.04 -2.62 1.08
C TYR A 465 10.15 -3.39 2.04
N HIS A 466 8.92 -2.91 2.22
CA HIS A 466 7.91 -3.59 3.03
C HIS A 466 6.61 -3.75 2.22
N LEU A 467 6.11 -4.97 2.12
CA LEU A 467 4.93 -5.31 1.32
C LEU A 467 3.73 -5.64 2.20
N GLU A 468 2.56 -5.17 1.78
CA GLU A 468 1.27 -5.43 2.43
C GLU A 468 0.18 -5.64 1.38
N SER A 469 -0.80 -6.50 1.65
CA SER A 469 -1.98 -6.68 0.79
C SER A 469 -3.25 -6.57 1.63
N VAL A 470 -4.06 -5.54 1.36
CA VAL A 470 -5.33 -5.33 2.05
C VAL A 470 -6.53 -5.60 1.14
N GLU A 471 -7.58 -6.16 1.72
CA GLU A 471 -8.81 -6.50 1.02
C GLU A 471 -10.03 -5.98 1.79
N ALA A 472 -11.05 -5.57 1.05
CA ALA A 472 -12.34 -5.15 1.58
C ALA A 472 -13.45 -5.92 0.84
N LEU A 473 -14.37 -6.53 1.59
CA LEU A 473 -15.41 -7.40 1.04
C LEU A 473 -16.79 -6.79 1.34
N PHE A 474 -17.60 -6.66 0.29
CA PHE A 474 -19.03 -6.40 0.40
C PHE A 474 -19.79 -7.69 0.10
N THR A 475 -20.54 -8.17 1.09
CA THR A 475 -21.43 -9.34 0.98
C THR A 475 -22.82 -8.91 0.50
N ASP A 476 -23.63 -9.88 0.06
CA ASP A 476 -25.01 -9.70 -0.41
C ASP A 476 -25.17 -8.88 -1.70
N VAL A 477 -24.11 -8.80 -2.49
CA VAL A 477 -24.10 -8.14 -3.79
C VAL A 477 -24.76 -9.07 -4.82
N SER A 478 -26.05 -8.83 -5.07
CA SER A 478 -26.93 -9.71 -5.83
C SER A 478 -27.74 -8.94 -6.87
N PRO A 479 -28.04 -9.53 -8.05
CA PRO A 479 -28.87 -8.88 -9.06
C PRO A 479 -30.21 -8.41 -8.48
N PRO A 480 -30.68 -7.19 -8.82
CA PRO A 480 -31.96 -6.68 -8.36
C PRO A 480 -33.12 -7.58 -8.78
N THR A 481 -34.13 -7.67 -7.94
CA THR A 481 -35.36 -8.41 -8.22
C THR A 481 -36.55 -7.47 -8.13
N PHE A 482 -37.41 -7.49 -9.14
CA PHE A 482 -38.58 -6.62 -9.18
C PHE A 482 -39.73 -7.19 -8.36
N GLN A 483 -40.38 -6.32 -7.59
CA GLN A 483 -41.69 -6.60 -7.05
C GLN A 483 -42.74 -6.33 -8.13
N ALA A 484 -43.52 -7.34 -8.48
CA ALA A 484 -44.52 -7.25 -9.55
C ALA A 484 -45.94 -7.44 -9.02
N VAL A 485 -46.82 -6.47 -9.32
CA VAL A 485 -48.21 -6.41 -8.85
C VAL A 485 -49.17 -6.30 -10.03
N CYS A 486 -50.26 -7.05 -9.99
CA CYS A 486 -51.34 -6.97 -10.98
C CYS A 486 -52.23 -5.77 -10.70
N SER A 487 -52.62 -5.05 -11.75
CA SER A 487 -53.64 -3.99 -11.70
C SER A 487 -54.74 -4.29 -12.72
N GLU A 488 -55.84 -3.54 -12.71
CA GLU A 488 -56.91 -3.72 -13.71
C GLU A 488 -56.44 -3.33 -15.13
N SER A 489 -55.49 -2.41 -15.25
CA SER A 489 -55.03 -1.85 -16.52
C SER A 489 -53.72 -2.45 -17.03
N GLY A 490 -53.04 -3.31 -16.26
CA GLY A 490 -51.73 -3.85 -16.63
C GLY A 490 -50.94 -4.45 -15.46
N ILE A 491 -49.62 -4.53 -15.62
CA ILE A 491 -48.69 -5.02 -14.59
C ILE A 491 -47.75 -3.88 -14.16
N ARG A 492 -47.62 -3.70 -12.85
CA ARG A 492 -46.67 -2.75 -12.25
C ARG A 492 -45.46 -3.50 -11.71
N PHE A 493 -44.27 -3.07 -12.10
CA PHE A 493 -43.01 -3.54 -11.58
C PHE A 493 -42.35 -2.41 -10.78
N LYS A 494 -41.89 -2.74 -9.57
CA LYS A 494 -41.18 -1.82 -8.69
C LYS A 494 -39.83 -2.42 -8.29
N LEU A 495 -38.78 -1.63 -8.40
CA LEU A 495 -37.45 -1.93 -7.89
C LEU A 495 -37.04 -0.80 -6.93
N ASP A 496 -36.71 -1.15 -5.70
CA ASP A 496 -36.11 -0.20 -4.75
C ASP A 496 -34.60 -0.20 -4.97
N HIS A 497 -33.99 0.99 -5.13
CA HIS A 497 -32.56 1.11 -5.42
C HIS A 497 -31.72 0.68 -4.22
N ARG A 498 -30.69 -0.12 -4.49
CA ARG A 498 -29.69 -0.57 -3.51
C ARG A 498 -28.29 -0.13 -3.92
N SER A 499 -27.38 -0.17 -2.95
CA SER A 499 -25.95 -0.05 -3.22
C SER A 499 -25.53 -1.09 -4.27
N PHE A 500 -24.72 -0.67 -5.23
CA PHE A 500 -24.21 -1.48 -6.34
C PHE A 500 -25.20 -1.79 -7.47
N ASP A 501 -26.41 -1.21 -7.47
CA ASP A 501 -27.39 -1.42 -8.57
C ASP A 501 -26.87 -1.03 -9.97
N TYR A 502 -25.86 -0.17 -10.04
CA TYR A 502 -25.18 0.23 -11.28
C TYR A 502 -24.45 -0.92 -12.00
N MET A 503 -24.22 -2.05 -11.34
CA MET A 503 -23.58 -3.22 -11.95
C MET A 503 -24.53 -4.03 -12.84
N TRP A 504 -25.83 -3.70 -12.84
CA TRP A 504 -26.83 -4.44 -13.60
C TRP A 504 -27.67 -3.54 -14.50
N ASP A 505 -27.86 -4.02 -15.73
CA ASP A 505 -28.71 -3.40 -16.75
C ASP A 505 -30.10 -4.05 -16.75
N ILE A 506 -31.15 -3.24 -16.80
CA ILE A 506 -32.53 -3.72 -16.87
C ILE A 506 -32.97 -3.77 -18.33
N SER A 507 -33.55 -4.87 -18.79
CA SER A 507 -33.96 -5.06 -20.18
C SER A 507 -35.33 -5.73 -20.30
N VAL A 508 -36.02 -5.46 -21.42
CA VAL A 508 -37.25 -6.14 -21.82
C VAL A 508 -36.96 -6.91 -23.11
N GLY A 509 -36.85 -8.23 -23.01
CA GLY A 509 -36.38 -9.06 -24.12
C GLY A 509 -34.90 -8.81 -24.44
N SER A 510 -34.60 -8.33 -25.64
CA SER A 510 -33.25 -7.95 -26.07
C SER A 510 -32.90 -6.50 -25.74
N ASP A 511 -33.89 -5.66 -25.45
CA ASP A 511 -33.73 -4.21 -25.51
C ASP A 511 -33.54 -3.62 -24.10
N LEU A 512 -32.53 -2.77 -23.94
CA LEU A 512 -32.22 -2.09 -22.68
C LEU A 512 -33.34 -1.10 -22.32
N LEU A 513 -33.84 -1.18 -21.09
CA LEU A 513 -34.93 -0.34 -20.61
C LEU A 513 -34.45 1.10 -20.40
N THR A 514 -34.69 1.95 -21.40
CA THR A 514 -34.49 3.40 -21.33
C THR A 514 -35.83 4.13 -21.31
N SER A 515 -35.81 5.43 -20.98
CA SER A 515 -37.01 6.27 -21.02
C SER A 515 -37.57 6.39 -22.44
N GLU A 516 -36.69 6.44 -23.44
CA GLU A 516 -37.03 6.46 -24.85
C GLU A 516 -37.69 5.15 -25.27
N LEU A 517 -37.12 4.01 -24.89
CA LEU A 517 -37.70 2.69 -25.17
C LEU A 517 -39.08 2.56 -24.51
N ALA A 518 -39.19 2.94 -23.24
CA ALA A 518 -40.46 2.91 -22.51
C ALA A 518 -41.55 3.70 -23.25
N ALA A 519 -41.24 4.92 -23.70
CA ALA A 519 -42.18 5.74 -24.48
C ALA A 519 -42.55 5.10 -25.83
N GLN A 520 -41.57 4.52 -26.55
CA GLN A 520 -41.82 3.84 -27.83
C GLN A 520 -42.74 2.62 -27.69
N HIS A 521 -42.57 1.85 -26.62
CA HIS A 521 -43.33 0.62 -26.38
C HIS A 521 -44.63 0.84 -25.58
N GLY A 522 -44.93 2.08 -25.20
CA GLY A 522 -46.16 2.46 -24.48
C GLY A 522 -46.12 2.15 -22.98
N TYR A 523 -44.92 1.97 -22.41
CA TYR A 523 -44.73 1.81 -20.97
C TYR A 523 -44.68 3.18 -20.27
N ILE A 524 -45.01 3.19 -18.98
CA ILE A 524 -44.90 4.37 -18.12
C ILE A 524 -43.76 4.10 -17.15
N LEU A 525 -42.60 4.71 -17.41
CA LEU A 525 -41.40 4.57 -16.58
C LEU A 525 -41.23 5.81 -15.68
N SER A 526 -41.02 5.57 -14.39
CA SER A 526 -40.65 6.57 -13.39
C SER A 526 -39.41 6.08 -12.67
N ASN A 527 -38.27 6.73 -12.88
CA ASN A 527 -37.03 6.43 -12.17
C ASN A 527 -36.62 7.64 -11.32
N ASN A 528 -36.59 7.46 -10.00
CA ASN A 528 -36.12 8.48 -9.06
C ASN A 528 -34.94 7.94 -8.23
N SER A 529 -34.41 8.74 -7.30
CA SER A 529 -33.24 8.34 -6.50
C SER A 529 -33.47 7.18 -5.53
N GLN A 530 -34.72 6.79 -5.28
CA GLN A 530 -35.07 5.74 -4.31
C GLN A 530 -35.60 4.47 -4.98
N SER A 531 -36.26 4.59 -6.13
CA SER A 531 -36.88 3.45 -6.80
C SER A 531 -37.10 3.69 -8.29
N LEU A 532 -37.13 2.59 -9.02
CA LEU A 532 -37.60 2.50 -10.38
C LEU A 532 -38.98 1.84 -10.40
N LEU A 533 -39.94 2.51 -11.05
CA LEU A 533 -41.30 2.03 -11.22
C LEU A 533 -41.64 1.97 -12.71
N LEU A 534 -41.99 0.77 -13.17
CA LEU A 534 -42.40 0.51 -14.55
C LEU A 534 -43.84 0.01 -14.56
N ASP A 535 -44.73 0.86 -15.04
CA ASP A 535 -46.10 0.51 -15.33
C ASP A 535 -46.21 0.04 -16.78
N VAL A 536 -46.68 -1.19 -16.97
CA VAL A 536 -46.83 -1.83 -18.27
C VAL A 536 -48.33 -2.02 -18.56
N PRO A 537 -48.96 -1.13 -19.33
CA PRO A 537 -50.38 -1.24 -19.68
C PRO A 537 -50.70 -2.48 -20.53
N LEU A 538 -51.93 -2.98 -20.45
CA LEU A 538 -52.40 -4.04 -21.34
C LEU A 538 -52.26 -3.67 -22.81
N PHE A 539 -51.93 -4.66 -23.63
CA PHE A 539 -51.73 -4.62 -25.07
C PHE A 539 -50.48 -3.86 -25.56
N THR A 540 -49.56 -3.53 -24.66
CA THR A 540 -48.24 -3.03 -25.04
C THR A 540 -47.32 -4.15 -25.53
N HIS A 541 -46.22 -3.76 -26.17
CA HIS A 541 -45.18 -4.69 -26.60
C HIS A 541 -44.64 -5.52 -25.42
N GLY A 542 -44.19 -6.74 -25.64
CA GLY A 542 -43.61 -7.62 -24.61
C GLY A 542 -44.61 -8.53 -23.87
N TYR A 543 -45.93 -8.25 -23.93
CA TYR A 543 -46.94 -9.14 -23.36
C TYR A 543 -47.09 -10.46 -24.14
N LYS A 544 -47.26 -11.55 -23.38
CA LYS A 544 -47.69 -12.86 -23.90
C LYS A 544 -49.06 -13.19 -23.32
N TYR A 545 -50.07 -13.33 -24.17
CA TYR A 545 -51.44 -13.67 -23.76
C TYR A 545 -51.73 -15.16 -23.93
N LYS A 546 -52.37 -15.77 -22.93
CA LYS A 546 -52.75 -17.19 -22.92
C LYS A 546 -54.14 -17.41 -22.31
N ASP A 547 -54.71 -18.57 -22.60
CA ASP A 547 -55.97 -19.08 -22.05
C ASP A 547 -57.14 -18.08 -22.13
N VAL A 548 -57.35 -17.56 -23.35
CA VAL A 548 -58.46 -16.65 -23.64
C VAL A 548 -59.77 -17.42 -23.58
N THR A 549 -60.64 -17.01 -22.66
CA THR A 549 -62.01 -17.51 -22.45
C THR A 549 -62.96 -16.33 -22.34
N LEU A 550 -64.28 -16.58 -22.32
CA LEU A 550 -65.26 -15.51 -22.05
C LEU A 550 -65.15 -14.93 -20.64
N LYS A 551 -64.62 -15.68 -19.67
CA LYS A 551 -64.43 -15.21 -18.29
C LYS A 551 -63.21 -14.30 -18.13
N GLY A 552 -62.25 -14.37 -19.06
CA GLY A 552 -61.00 -13.63 -18.99
C GLY A 552 -59.85 -14.35 -19.70
N PHE A 553 -58.65 -13.79 -19.56
CA PHE A 553 -57.42 -14.29 -20.12
C PHE A 553 -56.24 -13.98 -19.19
N PHE A 554 -55.11 -14.64 -19.38
CA PHE A 554 -53.89 -14.34 -18.64
C PHE A 554 -52.91 -13.56 -19.51
N GLY A 555 -52.36 -12.47 -18.96
CA GLY A 555 -51.25 -11.73 -19.55
C GLY A 555 -49.98 -11.97 -18.75
N THR A 556 -48.93 -12.40 -19.42
CA THR A 556 -47.59 -12.59 -18.86
C THR A 556 -46.64 -11.54 -19.40
N PHE A 557 -45.84 -10.94 -18.51
CA PHE A 557 -44.76 -10.02 -18.86
C PHE A 557 -43.48 -10.42 -18.12
N GLU A 558 -42.33 -10.22 -18.77
CA GLU A 558 -41.02 -10.63 -18.27
C GLU A 558 -40.03 -9.46 -18.37
N ILE A 559 -39.36 -9.17 -17.25
CA ILE A 559 -38.24 -8.22 -17.17
C ILE A 559 -36.98 -9.01 -16.88
N LEU A 560 -35.90 -8.67 -17.58
CA LEU A 560 -34.59 -9.29 -17.42
C LEU A 560 -33.61 -8.32 -16.79
N VAL A 561 -32.77 -8.84 -15.89
CA VAL A 561 -31.65 -8.12 -15.30
C VAL A 561 -30.37 -8.75 -15.82
N ARG A 562 -29.52 -7.94 -16.43
CA ARG A 562 -28.30 -8.35 -17.12
C ARG A 562 -27.09 -7.76 -16.43
N ASP A 563 -25.96 -8.43 -16.56
CA ASP A 563 -24.67 -7.90 -16.15
C ASP A 563 -24.24 -6.76 -17.08
N HIS A 564 -23.78 -5.64 -16.53
CA HIS A 564 -23.46 -4.43 -17.30
C HIS A 564 -22.34 -4.66 -18.32
N ASP A 565 -21.29 -5.41 -17.93
CA ASP A 565 -20.11 -5.60 -18.78
C ASP A 565 -20.29 -6.73 -19.79
N THR A 566 -20.92 -7.83 -19.38
CA THR A 566 -21.05 -9.06 -20.21
C THR A 566 -22.39 -9.19 -20.92
N SER A 567 -23.40 -8.39 -20.56
CA SER A 567 -24.79 -8.49 -21.06
C SER A 567 -25.50 -9.83 -20.82
N GLU A 568 -24.90 -10.74 -20.03
CA GLU A 568 -25.51 -12.02 -19.68
C GLU A 568 -26.72 -11.83 -18.75
N VAL A 569 -27.78 -12.63 -18.94
CA VAL A 569 -28.97 -12.59 -18.08
C VAL A 569 -28.63 -13.18 -16.71
N GLN A 570 -28.72 -12.36 -15.67
CA GLN A 570 -28.44 -12.73 -14.29
C GLN A 570 -29.71 -13.10 -13.51
N SER A 571 -30.81 -12.41 -13.79
CA SER A 571 -32.11 -12.67 -13.15
C SER A 571 -33.26 -12.33 -14.11
N SER A 572 -34.44 -12.91 -13.85
CA SER A 572 -35.67 -12.62 -14.58
C SER A 572 -36.84 -12.50 -13.62
N THR A 573 -37.66 -11.46 -13.80
CA THR A 573 -38.93 -11.31 -13.08
C THR A 573 -40.08 -11.51 -14.06
N VAL A 574 -40.75 -12.65 -13.94
CA VAL A 574 -41.93 -12.99 -14.74
C VAL A 574 -43.19 -12.82 -13.91
N LYS A 575 -44.16 -12.05 -14.41
CA LYS A 575 -45.46 -11.89 -13.75
C LYS A 575 -46.58 -12.26 -14.71
N THR A 576 -47.47 -13.13 -14.25
CA THR A 576 -48.72 -13.49 -14.94
C THR A 576 -49.91 -12.98 -14.15
N CYS A 577 -50.79 -12.24 -14.81
CA CYS A 577 -51.97 -11.64 -14.20
C CYS A 577 -53.25 -12.02 -14.96
N PRO A 578 -54.35 -12.29 -14.24
CA PRO A 578 -55.65 -12.49 -14.85
C PRO A 578 -56.26 -11.14 -15.23
N PHE A 579 -56.85 -11.08 -16.42
CA PHE A 579 -57.54 -9.90 -16.92
C PHE A 579 -58.91 -10.28 -17.49
N THR A 580 -59.83 -9.33 -17.44
CA THR A 580 -61.15 -9.46 -18.07
C THR A 580 -61.33 -8.31 -19.05
N ALA A 581 -61.85 -8.61 -20.24
CA ALA A 581 -62.14 -7.60 -21.24
C ALA A 581 -63.55 -7.83 -21.80
N THR A 582 -64.25 -6.73 -22.08
CA THR A 582 -65.56 -6.78 -22.77
C THR A 582 -65.40 -7.25 -24.20
N GLU A 583 -64.35 -6.75 -24.86
CA GLU A 583 -63.92 -7.17 -26.18
C GLU A 583 -62.41 -7.30 -26.24
N LEU A 584 -61.94 -8.24 -27.07
CA LEU A 584 -60.53 -8.53 -27.23
C LEU A 584 -60.29 -9.02 -28.66
N ILE A 585 -59.21 -8.58 -29.29
CA ILE A 585 -58.71 -9.17 -30.52
C ILE A 585 -57.21 -9.41 -30.41
N LEU A 586 -56.80 -10.64 -30.65
CA LEU A 586 -55.41 -11.09 -30.59
C LEU A 586 -55.02 -11.72 -31.92
N CYS A 587 -53.93 -11.22 -32.48
CA CYS A 587 -53.39 -11.65 -33.76
C CYS A 587 -52.03 -12.30 -33.49
N SER A 588 -52.01 -13.63 -33.38
CA SER A 588 -50.80 -14.35 -32.96
C SER A 588 -49.78 -14.48 -34.10
N THR A 589 -48.52 -14.74 -33.74
CA THR A 589 -47.40 -14.94 -34.67
C THR A 589 -47.51 -16.24 -35.46
N ASP A 590 -48.20 -17.26 -34.92
CA ASP A 590 -48.51 -18.52 -35.61
C ASP A 590 -49.74 -18.42 -36.54
N GLY A 591 -50.32 -17.23 -36.68
CA GLY A 591 -51.36 -16.94 -37.64
C GLY A 591 -52.75 -17.39 -37.24
N ARG A 592 -53.09 -17.28 -35.94
CA ARG A 592 -54.46 -17.42 -35.45
C ARG A 592 -55.01 -16.05 -35.04
N MET A 593 -56.24 -15.79 -35.45
CA MET A 593 -57.04 -14.67 -34.96
C MET A 593 -57.94 -15.18 -33.84
N THR A 594 -57.81 -14.60 -32.65
CA THR A 594 -58.70 -14.88 -31.51
C THR A 594 -59.44 -13.61 -31.14
N VAL A 595 -60.77 -13.68 -31.12
CA VAL A 595 -61.63 -12.52 -30.91
C VAL A 595 -62.69 -12.83 -29.87
N VAL A 596 -62.75 -12.03 -28.81
CA VAL A 596 -63.94 -11.92 -27.96
C VAL A 596 -64.70 -10.70 -28.47
N ALA A 597 -65.86 -10.92 -29.09
CA ALA A 597 -66.69 -9.85 -29.63
C ALA A 597 -67.96 -9.69 -28.79
N ASP A 598 -68.31 -8.45 -28.48
CA ASP A 598 -69.61 -8.11 -27.91
C ASP A 598 -70.61 -7.97 -29.06
N LEU A 599 -71.58 -8.88 -29.08
CA LEU A 599 -72.56 -9.02 -30.13
C LEU A 599 -73.93 -8.46 -29.74
N SER A 600 -74.03 -7.79 -28.59
CA SER A 600 -75.28 -7.21 -28.07
C SER A 600 -75.95 -6.24 -29.05
N LEU A 601 -75.15 -5.51 -29.84
CA LEU A 601 -75.64 -4.59 -30.86
C LEU A 601 -75.85 -5.24 -32.23
N ALA A 602 -75.20 -6.37 -32.51
CA ALA A 602 -75.25 -7.03 -33.81
C ALA A 602 -76.35 -8.11 -33.89
N ILE A 603 -76.86 -8.56 -32.74
CA ILE A 603 -77.89 -9.60 -32.63
C ILE A 603 -79.20 -8.96 -32.14
N PRO A 604 -80.34 -9.15 -32.85
CA PRO A 604 -81.63 -8.66 -32.40
C PRO A 604 -82.04 -9.26 -31.04
N SER A 605 -82.76 -8.50 -30.21
CA SER A 605 -83.29 -8.95 -28.90
C SER A 605 -83.88 -10.36 -28.96
N GLY A 606 -83.29 -11.30 -28.18
CA GLY A 606 -83.66 -12.72 -28.14
C GLY A 606 -82.87 -13.64 -29.08
N GLY A 607 -81.90 -13.13 -29.83
CA GLY A 607 -80.94 -13.96 -30.58
C GLY A 607 -79.82 -14.50 -29.68
N VAL A 608 -79.34 -15.70 -30.00
CA VAL A 608 -78.32 -16.41 -29.20
C VAL A 608 -76.95 -16.25 -29.86
N PRO A 609 -75.95 -15.63 -29.22
CA PRO A 609 -74.59 -15.46 -29.76
C PRO A 609 -73.93 -16.75 -30.25
N ALA A 610 -74.25 -17.90 -29.65
CA ALA A 610 -73.78 -19.22 -30.10
C ALA A 610 -74.21 -19.59 -31.54
N ARG A 611 -75.21 -18.91 -32.12
CA ARG A 611 -75.70 -19.15 -33.50
C ARG A 611 -75.02 -18.25 -34.54
N THR A 612 -74.00 -17.52 -34.13
CA THR A 612 -73.19 -16.72 -35.05
C THR A 612 -72.13 -17.58 -35.74
N ASN A 613 -71.68 -17.14 -36.90
CA ASN A 613 -70.63 -17.82 -37.66
C ASN A 613 -69.79 -16.78 -38.40
N LEU A 614 -68.55 -17.13 -38.74
CA LEU A 614 -67.71 -16.33 -39.63
C LEU A 614 -68.24 -16.38 -41.08
N VAL A 615 -67.53 -15.80 -42.06
CA VAL A 615 -67.89 -15.90 -43.50
C VAL A 615 -68.15 -17.35 -43.91
N ASP A 616 -67.34 -18.28 -43.42
CA ASP A 616 -67.63 -19.71 -43.50
C ASP A 616 -68.63 -20.14 -42.40
N LYS A 617 -69.77 -20.69 -42.83
CA LYS A 617 -70.85 -21.15 -41.94
C LYS A 617 -70.45 -22.28 -41.00
N TYR A 618 -69.37 -23.00 -41.30
CA TYR A 618 -68.85 -24.06 -40.42
C TYR A 618 -67.92 -23.54 -39.32
N CYS A 619 -67.54 -22.26 -39.37
CA CYS A 619 -66.71 -21.62 -38.35
C CYS A 619 -67.58 -20.86 -37.34
N GLY A 620 -68.15 -21.59 -36.39
CA GLY A 620 -68.89 -21.04 -35.24
C GLY A 620 -67.96 -20.60 -34.09
N PRO A 621 -68.52 -19.96 -33.05
CA PRO A 621 -67.76 -19.57 -31.87
C PRO A 621 -67.31 -20.78 -31.07
N LYS A 622 -66.13 -20.66 -30.45
CA LYS A 622 -65.55 -21.64 -29.53
C LYS A 622 -66.30 -21.64 -28.18
N GLU A 623 -66.65 -20.45 -27.71
CA GLU A 623 -67.46 -20.21 -26.51
C GLU A 623 -68.44 -19.08 -26.80
N ALA A 624 -69.64 -19.12 -26.24
CA ALA A 624 -70.62 -18.03 -26.34
C ALA A 624 -71.41 -17.93 -25.03
N ASP A 625 -71.71 -16.70 -24.61
CA ASP A 625 -72.63 -16.40 -23.51
C ASP A 625 -73.87 -15.65 -24.05
N ASP A 626 -74.61 -14.96 -23.18
CA ASP A 626 -75.82 -14.23 -23.55
C ASP A 626 -75.56 -13.01 -24.45
N THR A 627 -74.34 -12.46 -24.43
CA THR A 627 -73.98 -11.18 -25.08
C THR A 627 -72.74 -11.27 -25.98
N LYS A 628 -71.80 -12.16 -25.67
CA LYS A 628 -70.49 -12.26 -26.29
C LYS A 628 -70.28 -13.61 -26.95
N ALA A 629 -69.36 -13.62 -27.90
CA ALA A 629 -68.86 -14.85 -28.51
C ALA A 629 -67.35 -14.79 -28.71
N LEU A 630 -66.68 -15.90 -28.39
CA LEU A 630 -65.26 -16.12 -28.60
C LEU A 630 -65.05 -16.89 -29.90
N PHE A 631 -64.35 -16.29 -30.85
CA PHE A 631 -63.89 -16.92 -32.07
C PHE A 631 -62.39 -17.15 -32.00
N SER A 632 -61.92 -18.26 -32.54
CA SER A 632 -60.48 -18.55 -32.60
C SER A 632 -60.17 -19.42 -33.81
N PHE A 633 -59.61 -18.80 -34.86
CA PHE A 633 -59.51 -19.41 -36.19
C PHE A 633 -58.20 -19.04 -36.89
N PRO A 634 -57.69 -19.89 -37.80
CA PRO A 634 -56.50 -19.57 -38.58
C PRO A 634 -56.80 -18.44 -39.59
N LEU A 635 -55.84 -17.52 -39.77
CA LEU A 635 -55.96 -16.37 -40.68
C LEU A 635 -56.23 -16.78 -42.13
N ASN A 636 -55.70 -17.91 -42.58
CA ASN A 636 -55.89 -18.43 -43.93
C ASN A 636 -57.16 -19.29 -44.09
N GLY A 637 -57.99 -19.41 -43.05
CA GLY A 637 -59.21 -20.24 -43.03
C GLY A 637 -60.48 -19.44 -42.73
N CYS A 638 -61.60 -20.16 -42.56
CA CYS A 638 -62.91 -19.61 -42.19
C CYS A 638 -63.45 -18.49 -43.09
N GLY A 639 -63.07 -18.50 -44.37
CA GLY A 639 -63.51 -17.49 -45.36
C GLY A 639 -62.86 -16.12 -45.19
N SER A 640 -61.74 -16.02 -44.45
CA SER A 640 -61.00 -14.78 -44.26
C SER A 640 -60.51 -14.22 -45.59
N THR A 641 -60.63 -12.91 -45.77
CA THR A 641 -60.15 -12.18 -46.95
C THR A 641 -58.84 -11.49 -46.66
N VAL A 642 -57.90 -11.53 -47.61
CA VAL A 642 -56.58 -10.91 -47.46
C VAL A 642 -56.50 -9.65 -48.31
N LYS A 643 -56.08 -8.54 -47.70
CA LYS A 643 -55.74 -7.28 -48.37
C LYS A 643 -54.24 -7.05 -48.27
N LEU A 644 -53.57 -7.02 -49.42
CA LEU A 644 -52.15 -6.74 -49.50
C LEU A 644 -51.92 -5.24 -49.71
N GLY A 645 -51.30 -4.58 -48.73
CA GLY A 645 -50.82 -3.20 -48.81
C GLY A 645 -49.36 -3.15 -49.29
N LYS A 646 -48.78 -1.95 -49.35
CA LYS A 646 -47.37 -1.76 -49.75
C LYS A 646 -46.37 -2.30 -48.73
N GLU A 647 -46.68 -2.17 -47.44
CA GLU A 647 -45.78 -2.51 -46.33
C GLU A 647 -46.45 -3.47 -45.32
N TYR A 648 -47.74 -3.75 -45.47
CA TYR A 648 -48.53 -4.55 -44.53
C TYR A 648 -49.48 -5.49 -45.27
N VAL A 649 -49.83 -6.60 -44.64
CA VAL A 649 -50.94 -7.48 -45.05
C VAL A 649 -52.03 -7.45 -43.99
N THR A 650 -53.28 -7.29 -44.41
CA THR A 650 -54.45 -7.28 -43.52
C THR A 650 -55.33 -8.48 -43.82
N TYR A 651 -55.61 -9.28 -42.80
CA TYR A 651 -56.57 -10.37 -42.85
C TYR A 651 -57.87 -9.89 -42.22
N GLU A 652 -58.98 -10.06 -42.92
CA GLU A 652 -60.31 -9.62 -42.48
C GLU A 652 -61.29 -10.77 -42.48
N ASN A 653 -62.21 -10.77 -41.52
CA ASN A 653 -63.35 -11.68 -41.49
C ASN A 653 -64.58 -10.95 -40.93
N GLU A 654 -65.76 -11.51 -41.15
CA GLU A 654 -67.05 -10.97 -40.74
C GLU A 654 -67.76 -11.97 -39.82
N ILE A 655 -68.22 -11.51 -38.65
CA ILE A 655 -69.11 -12.28 -37.78
C ILE A 655 -70.54 -12.00 -38.20
N PHE A 656 -71.27 -13.06 -38.58
CA PHE A 656 -72.66 -13.01 -39.01
C PHE A 656 -73.58 -13.69 -38.00
N PHE A 657 -74.76 -13.12 -37.79
CA PHE A 657 -75.88 -13.82 -37.17
C PHE A 657 -76.87 -14.30 -38.24
N SER A 658 -76.97 -15.62 -38.42
CA SER A 658 -77.92 -16.18 -39.39
C SER A 658 -79.34 -16.25 -38.80
N ARG A 659 -80.21 -15.34 -39.25
CA ARG A 659 -81.64 -15.40 -38.91
C ARG A 659 -82.31 -16.52 -39.72
N LYS A 660 -82.24 -17.77 -39.26
CA LYS A 660 -83.15 -18.80 -39.77
C LYS A 660 -84.58 -18.50 -39.26
N LEU A 661 -85.30 -17.65 -39.97
CA LEU A 661 -86.77 -17.66 -39.95
C LEU A 661 -87.26 -18.72 -40.93
N ASN A 662 -88.23 -19.52 -40.49
CA ASN A 662 -89.05 -20.35 -41.36
C ASN A 662 -89.55 -19.51 -42.54
N ALA A 663 -89.08 -19.83 -43.74
CA ALA A 663 -89.61 -19.25 -44.97
C ALA A 663 -91.04 -19.77 -45.16
N LEU A 664 -92.03 -18.99 -44.74
CA LEU A 664 -93.34 -18.98 -45.37
C LEU A 664 -93.55 -17.61 -46.03
N LYS A 665 -93.49 -17.62 -47.36
CA LYS A 665 -94.10 -16.68 -48.33
C LYS A 665 -93.82 -15.18 -48.17
N ASN A 666 -92.86 -14.68 -48.97
CA ASN A 666 -92.99 -13.60 -49.96
C ASN A 666 -91.71 -12.74 -50.06
N PRO A 667 -91.11 -12.58 -51.26
CA PRO A 667 -89.87 -11.82 -51.46
C PRO A 667 -90.17 -10.41 -51.99
N ALA A 668 -90.41 -9.45 -51.11
CA ALA A 668 -90.44 -8.03 -51.46
C ALA A 668 -90.38 -7.13 -50.21
N ASP A 669 -89.34 -7.29 -49.37
CA ASP A 669 -88.92 -6.21 -48.44
C ASP A 669 -87.59 -6.50 -47.70
N SER A 670 -86.57 -7.05 -48.39
CA SER A 670 -85.25 -7.23 -47.77
C SER A 670 -84.44 -5.94 -47.89
N SER A 671 -84.76 -4.91 -47.10
CA SER A 671 -83.77 -3.85 -46.84
C SER A 671 -82.62 -4.47 -46.05
N ASN A 672 -81.48 -4.61 -46.72
CA ASN A 672 -80.21 -5.03 -46.14
C ASN A 672 -79.75 -4.03 -45.08
N ASP A 673 -79.94 -4.37 -43.80
CA ASP A 673 -79.15 -3.87 -42.68
C ASP A 673 -79.04 -5.03 -41.69
N ILE A 674 -78.12 -5.97 -41.98
CA ILE A 674 -77.66 -6.93 -40.98
C ILE A 674 -76.47 -6.26 -40.33
N ASP A 675 -76.57 -5.93 -39.05
CA ASP A 675 -75.45 -5.37 -38.30
C ASP A 675 -74.31 -6.40 -38.27
N LYS A 676 -73.20 -6.05 -38.91
CA LYS A 676 -72.01 -6.89 -39.08
C LYS A 676 -70.89 -6.41 -38.18
N VAL A 677 -70.21 -7.36 -37.53
CA VAL A 677 -68.96 -7.10 -36.82
C VAL A 677 -67.80 -7.58 -37.69
N MET A 678 -67.03 -6.64 -38.21
CA MET A 678 -65.79 -6.90 -38.95
C MET A 678 -64.64 -7.08 -37.97
N VAL A 679 -63.81 -8.10 -38.19
CA VAL A 679 -62.58 -8.34 -37.42
C VAL A 679 -61.40 -8.34 -38.37
N GLN A 680 -60.31 -7.67 -37.99
CA GLN A 680 -59.13 -7.56 -38.83
C GLN A 680 -57.83 -7.73 -38.03
N CYS A 681 -56.84 -8.38 -38.63
CA CYS A 681 -55.46 -8.46 -38.13
C CYS A 681 -54.49 -7.99 -39.21
N THR A 682 -53.63 -7.04 -38.86
CA THR A 682 -52.65 -6.44 -39.78
C THR A 682 -51.23 -6.82 -39.37
N TYR A 683 -50.43 -7.31 -40.31
CA TYR A 683 -49.05 -7.72 -40.08
C TYR A 683 -48.10 -6.96 -41.02
N PRO A 684 -46.90 -6.56 -40.57
CA PRO A 684 -45.88 -5.98 -41.44
C PRO A 684 -45.35 -7.04 -42.43
N LEU A 685 -45.16 -6.67 -43.69
CA LEU A 685 -44.69 -7.59 -44.73
C LEU A 685 -43.24 -8.04 -44.50
N ALA A 686 -42.41 -7.15 -43.97
CA ALA A 686 -40.99 -7.41 -43.71
C ALA A 686 -40.75 -8.57 -42.73
N GLY A 687 -41.72 -8.83 -41.84
CA GLY A 687 -41.62 -9.82 -40.76
C GLY A 687 -42.24 -11.19 -41.06
N LEU A 688 -42.74 -11.40 -42.28
CA LEU A 688 -43.44 -12.62 -42.66
C LEU A 688 -42.51 -13.62 -43.34
N TYR A 689 -42.18 -14.70 -42.63
CA TYR A 689 -41.31 -15.76 -43.15
C TYR A 689 -41.97 -16.56 -44.29
N ARG A 690 -43.30 -16.59 -44.37
CA ARG A 690 -44.07 -17.36 -45.36
C ARG A 690 -45.38 -16.67 -45.78
N LEU A 691 -45.30 -15.65 -46.64
CA LEU A 691 -46.48 -15.08 -47.29
C LEU A 691 -47.17 -16.12 -48.20
N PHE A 692 -48.48 -16.30 -48.03
CA PHE A 692 -49.35 -17.19 -48.83
C PHE A 692 -49.11 -18.71 -48.72
N SER A 693 -48.38 -19.19 -47.69
CA SER A 693 -48.31 -20.62 -47.40
C SER A 693 -49.68 -21.15 -46.95
N VAL A 694 -50.25 -22.06 -47.74
CA VAL A 694 -51.57 -22.69 -47.49
C VAL A 694 -51.59 -23.49 -46.16
N TYR A 695 -50.42 -23.89 -45.65
CA TYR A 695 -50.32 -24.84 -44.53
C TYR A 695 -49.77 -24.25 -43.22
N LYS A 696 -49.05 -23.11 -43.26
CA LYS A 696 -48.47 -22.51 -42.05
C LYS A 696 -48.13 -21.03 -42.28
N PHE A 697 -48.80 -20.15 -41.53
CA PHE A 697 -48.44 -18.73 -41.39
C PHE A 697 -47.45 -18.59 -40.24
N GLU A 698 -46.43 -17.75 -40.41
CA GLU A 698 -45.42 -17.48 -39.39
C GLU A 698 -44.89 -16.06 -39.55
N SER A 699 -44.99 -15.29 -38.47
CA SER A 699 -44.58 -13.88 -38.36
C SER A 699 -43.59 -13.72 -37.22
N ASP A 700 -42.62 -12.82 -37.37
CA ASP A 700 -41.69 -12.41 -36.31
C ASP A 700 -42.40 -11.66 -35.16
N THR A 701 -43.47 -10.94 -35.48
CA THR A 701 -44.20 -10.02 -34.60
C THR A 701 -45.70 -10.31 -34.60
N ALA A 702 -46.37 -10.04 -33.48
CA ALA A 702 -47.82 -10.16 -33.36
C ALA A 702 -48.53 -9.10 -34.23
N GLY A 703 -49.68 -9.46 -34.79
CA GLY A 703 -50.43 -8.55 -35.65
C GLY A 703 -51.21 -7.49 -34.86
N ILE A 704 -51.53 -6.39 -35.50
CA ILE A 704 -52.39 -5.35 -34.94
C ILE A 704 -53.85 -5.72 -35.24
N GLY A 705 -54.60 -6.02 -34.18
CA GLY A 705 -56.01 -6.38 -34.23
C GLY A 705 -56.95 -5.18 -34.17
N ARG A 706 -58.05 -5.22 -34.91
CA ARG A 706 -59.15 -4.25 -34.76
C ARG A 706 -60.51 -4.93 -34.96
N ILE A 707 -61.46 -4.55 -34.11
CA ILE A 707 -62.88 -4.89 -34.26
C ILE A 707 -63.58 -3.62 -34.78
N VAL A 708 -64.28 -3.73 -35.91
CA VAL A 708 -64.98 -2.61 -36.54
C VAL A 708 -66.47 -2.94 -36.60
N ARG A 709 -67.30 -2.10 -35.99
CA ARG A 709 -68.76 -2.22 -36.05
C ARG A 709 -69.32 -1.30 -37.12
N SER A 710 -70.29 -1.79 -37.88
CA SER A 710 -71.12 -0.91 -38.73
C SER A 710 -72.14 -0.22 -37.82
N ALA A 711 -72.18 1.11 -37.79
CA ALA A 711 -73.22 1.85 -37.05
C ALA A 711 -73.86 2.91 -37.95
N ARG A 712 -75.19 2.95 -37.91
CA ARG A 712 -76.03 4.03 -38.44
C ARG A 712 -75.56 5.39 -37.93
N SER A 713 -75.62 6.39 -38.80
CA SER A 713 -75.43 7.80 -38.49
C SER A 713 -76.41 8.29 -37.41
N ALA A 714 -75.90 8.76 -36.27
CA ALA A 714 -76.45 9.90 -35.53
C ALA A 714 -75.41 10.43 -34.53
N GLU A 715 -75.37 11.75 -34.40
CA GLU A 715 -74.47 12.54 -33.58
C GLU A 715 -74.59 12.26 -32.07
N GLY A 716 -73.47 12.37 -31.36
CA GLY A 716 -73.41 12.88 -29.99
C GLY A 716 -73.62 11.90 -28.83
N LEU A 717 -72.57 11.15 -28.44
CA LEU A 717 -72.26 10.93 -27.02
C LEU A 717 -70.76 10.66 -26.85
N GLN A 718 -70.14 11.40 -25.92
CA GLN A 718 -68.70 11.51 -25.69
C GLN A 718 -68.04 10.15 -25.34
N SER A 719 -67.06 9.74 -26.15
CA SER A 719 -65.98 8.84 -25.71
C SER A 719 -64.79 9.71 -25.31
N SER A 720 -64.38 9.62 -24.05
CA SER A 720 -63.30 10.40 -23.45
C SER A 720 -61.98 10.13 -24.16
N THR A 721 -61.61 11.02 -25.07
CA THR A 721 -60.26 11.08 -25.61
C THR A 721 -59.44 11.93 -24.65
N THR A 722 -58.67 11.31 -23.77
CA THR A 722 -57.63 12.02 -23.02
C THR A 722 -56.52 12.35 -24.01
N LYS A 723 -56.52 13.60 -24.51
CA LYS A 723 -55.36 14.18 -25.20
C LYS A 723 -54.19 14.29 -24.22
N PRO A 724 -52.94 13.98 -24.63
CA PRO A 724 -51.77 14.48 -23.93
C PRO A 724 -51.72 16.01 -23.99
N PRO A 725 -51.31 16.71 -22.92
CA PRO A 725 -51.14 18.15 -22.91
C PRO A 725 -50.00 18.57 -23.84
N ALA A 726 -50.16 19.75 -24.44
CA ALA A 726 -49.14 20.44 -25.22
C ALA A 726 -47.89 20.70 -24.36
N VAL A 727 -46.73 20.29 -24.88
CA VAL A 727 -45.42 20.74 -24.38
C VAL A 727 -45.01 22.00 -25.16
N LEU A 728 -44.63 23.02 -24.39
CA LEU A 728 -44.12 24.30 -24.85
C LEU A 728 -42.94 24.13 -25.83
N GLN A 729 -42.96 24.92 -26.90
CA GLN A 729 -41.82 25.13 -27.78
C GLN A 729 -40.82 26.08 -27.11
N THR A 730 -39.63 25.58 -26.79
CA THR A 730 -38.45 26.42 -26.57
C THR A 730 -37.73 26.60 -27.91
N ALA A 731 -37.49 27.85 -28.29
CA ALA A 731 -36.84 28.23 -29.54
C ALA A 731 -35.32 27.99 -29.50
N VAL A 732 -34.75 27.49 -30.60
CA VAL A 732 -33.31 27.55 -30.90
C VAL A 732 -33.12 28.06 -32.34
N PRO A 733 -32.09 28.89 -32.63
CA PRO A 733 -32.13 29.87 -33.71
C PRO A 733 -31.87 29.33 -35.11
N ALA A 734 -32.37 30.07 -36.09
CA ALA A 734 -32.14 29.90 -37.51
C ALA A 734 -30.66 30.06 -37.90
N THR A 735 -30.15 29.13 -38.71
CA THR A 735 -29.13 29.47 -39.71
C THR A 735 -29.57 28.93 -41.07
N ARG A 736 -29.78 29.86 -42.00
CA ARG A 736 -30.16 29.66 -43.40
C ARG A 736 -29.02 29.00 -44.17
N LEU A 737 -29.34 28.04 -45.04
CA LEU A 737 -28.77 27.95 -46.39
C LEU A 737 -29.84 27.44 -47.37
N THR A 738 -30.06 28.20 -48.44
CA THR A 738 -31.13 28.09 -49.43
C THR A 738 -30.85 27.04 -50.54
N PRO A 739 -31.89 26.62 -51.28
CA PRO A 739 -31.97 25.35 -52.01
C PRO A 739 -31.75 25.48 -53.53
N ARG A 740 -31.62 24.34 -54.24
CA ARG A 740 -32.05 24.16 -55.65
C ARG A 740 -32.12 22.66 -56.05
N PRO A 741 -32.84 22.28 -57.13
CA PRO A 741 -33.92 21.28 -57.06
C PRO A 741 -33.77 20.12 -58.07
N VAL A 742 -34.42 18.96 -57.84
CA VAL A 742 -34.71 18.02 -58.95
C VAL A 742 -36.09 17.38 -58.82
N SER A 743 -36.94 17.78 -59.77
CA SER A 743 -38.12 17.16 -60.39
C SER A 743 -38.60 15.79 -59.92
N ILE A 744 -39.85 15.77 -59.44
CA ILE A 744 -40.76 14.61 -59.36
C ILE A 744 -41.23 14.22 -60.79
N LYS A 745 -41.34 12.91 -61.06
CA LYS A 745 -42.26 12.37 -62.08
C LYS A 745 -43.28 11.44 -61.40
N PRO A 746 -44.56 11.45 -61.82
CA PRO A 746 -45.63 10.71 -61.16
C PRO A 746 -45.66 9.25 -61.63
N GLY A 747 -45.51 8.32 -60.68
CA GLY A 747 -45.65 6.89 -60.91
C GLY A 747 -47.10 6.43 -60.74
N TYR A 748 -47.68 6.00 -61.84
CA TYR A 748 -48.99 5.38 -62.06
C TYR A 748 -49.42 4.40 -60.93
N ARG A 749 -50.68 4.50 -60.46
CA ARG A 749 -51.30 3.56 -59.50
C ARG A 749 -52.07 2.45 -60.25
N PRO A 750 -51.78 1.15 -60.05
CA PRO A 750 -52.73 0.10 -60.35
C PRO A 750 -53.64 -0.16 -59.12
N PRO A 751 -54.89 -0.63 -59.32
CA PRO A 751 -55.81 -0.88 -58.22
C PRO A 751 -55.43 -2.15 -57.45
N ALA A 752 -55.76 -2.16 -56.16
CA ALA A 752 -55.56 -3.30 -55.26
C ALA A 752 -56.27 -4.57 -55.80
N GLN A 753 -55.55 -5.70 -55.83
CA GLN A 753 -56.10 -6.99 -56.22
C GLN A 753 -56.62 -7.73 -54.98
N TYR A 754 -57.88 -8.18 -55.04
CA TYR A 754 -58.49 -9.07 -54.06
C TYR A 754 -58.29 -10.52 -54.51
N ILE A 755 -57.70 -11.36 -53.67
CA ILE A 755 -57.51 -12.80 -53.95
C ILE A 755 -58.40 -13.60 -53.00
N ARG A 756 -59.27 -14.43 -53.57
CA ARG A 756 -60.14 -15.36 -52.83
C ARG A 756 -59.49 -16.74 -52.81
N VAL A 757 -59.19 -17.28 -51.63
CA VAL A 757 -58.53 -18.59 -51.50
C VAL A 757 -59.60 -19.70 -51.50
N SER A 758 -59.47 -20.66 -52.41
CA SER A 758 -60.40 -21.80 -52.57
C SER A 758 -59.90 -23.05 -51.83
N SER A 759 -60.83 -23.77 -51.16
CA SER A 759 -60.56 -25.03 -50.46
C SER A 759 -60.54 -26.23 -51.42
N PHE A 760 -59.45 -27.00 -51.44
CA PHE A 760 -59.40 -28.32 -52.08
C PHE A 760 -59.10 -29.42 -51.05
N LEU A 761 -59.93 -30.47 -51.09
CA LEU A 761 -59.85 -31.71 -50.32
C LEU A 761 -59.11 -32.78 -51.14
N ASN A 762 -58.15 -33.49 -50.53
CA ASN A 762 -57.68 -34.84 -50.89
C ASN A 762 -56.85 -35.38 -49.70
N GLN A 763 -57.32 -36.35 -48.91
CA GLN A 763 -57.16 -37.80 -49.11
C GLN A 763 -55.76 -38.22 -49.59
N PHE A 764 -54.90 -38.68 -48.67
CA PHE A 764 -54.12 -39.92 -48.82
C PHE A 764 -53.75 -40.49 -47.44
N ASN A 765 -53.81 -41.82 -47.38
CA ASN A 765 -53.78 -42.67 -46.19
C ASN A 765 -52.42 -43.39 -46.11
N LYS A 766 -51.98 -43.64 -44.86
CA LYS A 766 -51.12 -44.76 -44.39
C LYS A 766 -49.66 -44.91 -44.88
N GLY A 767 -48.74 -45.02 -43.90
CA GLY A 767 -47.89 -46.21 -43.81
C GLY A 767 -46.40 -46.04 -43.41
N ALA A 768 -46.14 -46.20 -42.11
CA ALA A 768 -45.03 -46.97 -41.50
C ALA A 768 -43.53 -46.56 -41.63
N ARG A 769 -43.00 -46.15 -40.45
CA ARG A 769 -41.80 -46.63 -39.72
C ARG A 769 -40.56 -47.12 -40.48
N GLY A 770 -39.40 -46.59 -40.07
CA GLY A 770 -38.17 -47.39 -39.92
C GLY A 770 -36.85 -46.67 -40.21
N SER A 771 -36.33 -45.92 -39.24
CA SER A 771 -34.90 -45.59 -39.06
C SER A 771 -34.20 -46.79 -38.36
N PRO A 772 -32.85 -47.03 -38.44
CA PRO A 772 -31.86 -46.08 -37.93
C PRO A 772 -30.45 -46.01 -38.58
N GLN A 773 -29.85 -44.83 -38.40
CA GLN A 773 -28.43 -44.45 -38.19
C GLN A 773 -27.26 -45.33 -38.70
N ALA A 774 -26.33 -44.68 -39.41
CA ALA A 774 -24.92 -44.59 -38.99
C ALA A 774 -24.19 -43.41 -39.68
N LYS A 775 -23.40 -42.69 -38.87
CA LYS A 775 -22.49 -41.58 -39.22
C LYS A 775 -21.33 -42.05 -40.11
N VAL A 776 -20.87 -41.20 -41.04
CA VAL A 776 -19.45 -40.94 -41.34
C VAL A 776 -19.31 -39.52 -41.94
N THR A 777 -18.52 -38.67 -41.30
CA THR A 777 -17.90 -37.46 -41.88
C THR A 777 -16.52 -37.85 -42.45
N PRO A 778 -15.99 -37.15 -43.47
CA PRO A 778 -14.86 -36.28 -43.16
C PRO A 778 -14.74 -34.97 -43.99
N TYR A 779 -14.32 -33.91 -43.27
CA TYR A 779 -13.31 -32.88 -43.54
C TYR A 779 -13.05 -32.20 -44.91
N ILE A 780 -12.57 -30.93 -44.74
CA ILE A 780 -11.86 -29.98 -45.61
C ILE A 780 -12.80 -28.92 -46.25
N GLY A 781 -12.63 -27.61 -46.12
CA GLY A 781 -11.62 -26.77 -45.49
C GLY A 781 -11.65 -25.39 -46.16
N LEU A 782 -12.01 -24.36 -45.38
CA LEU A 782 -11.64 -22.92 -45.44
C LEU A 782 -12.58 -22.13 -44.53
#